data_AF-A0A6P0RYR5-F1
#
_entry.id   AF-A0A6P0RYR5-F1
#
_cell.length_a   1.000
_cell.length_b   1.000
_cell.length_c   1.000
_cell.angle_alpha   90.00
_cell.angle_beta   90.00
_cell.angle_gamma   90.00
#
_symmetry.space_group_name_H-M   'P 1'
#
loop_
_entity.id
_entity.type
_entity.pdbx_description
1 polymer ?
#
loop_
_entity_poly.entity_id
_entity_poly.type
_entity_poly.pdbx_seq_one_letter_code
_entity_poly.pdbx_strand_id
1 'polypeptide(L)'
;MTITISDLINAQPTTSEEEAYQLAIFDEFTSDSYLGNYSWSFEEPERGVCVPSAECQVKHEFEAFFRESEQTPSDLWQQKLRLLEKLGYGDEAKDVKQLISRVFTKEQGEELEEQFQTNDALDEHVISYVVIPSLKGHLMETITSIKLQTTGKRVVANIVTVSDDEVECIKYNYKNFLRLIKHRNHQEVNPTFAAGGLFEINIVRADRELANKATLINLGIRLAYYSQAKYIGLLESGDILLRNHADLMTFTLEQTGVSLVHCDLHFVDQEGKFIDMGADTEEAKLARWTAYTRDNFNQESIEDLRQCSFIHVSGILFQAQALISLESKTYLWDPRFGKWSTIQEMILRLAEITRDEPNQQTITYYPDKLVKARTQKYNLESLDQLKLHPQRQNILLLCYLDNVSRGLEPLLSQRATITANSEQQDVYMGVHDLDSTEIIFFKVGQEHLRFAFANRQELVNYLSSLSPGNNLLFEQIRVYNWHFLEDFYDTNGHTDPMTIKAFTAKFPRAEVLYPEQDCYLQELPVINSKYRQLLVTEYNQESFASLTREEKIEFLNNHHLRPKIKSINQFERRLYSQNGEDGIINAIFTKIGLTNQFFVEFGVGNGTECNTRYLREQKNWTGLMIDGQENPPANVQREFVTAENIQDLFAKYNVPQEFDLLSIDLDFNDFWVWKAIKDYKPRVVIIEYNSTIPFAESKVVNYDSQGTWDGTNFFGASLAAMIQLGKAKGYTLVGCDNRGINAFFVADDLISGHFDLPPQEQLYRTPTWGAIENGIPTGHRKSSKNMAELSTAMVDLTVTIAAKNESMTEKSELQLLLKKLYPIASDKELVRLGPKQDGGYLVPNDFLGIKACFSPGVADSSGFEKDCADLGMKVFLADKSVEGPAEANMLFYFTKKFIGTTSNEEFMTLDDWVTLSLPGNNSDLLLQIDIEGGEYEVFVSTPEALMQRFRIIVAEFHFLDQLWHKAFFAGAKLVFDKILRTHACMHIHPNNFCSPIEKDGLIIPPVMEFTFLRNDRINKYNSSYQRVFPSPLDYDNFNTYPPLILPQCWYKE
;
A
#
# COMPACT_ATOMS: atom_id res chain seq x y z
N MET A 1 -34.03 33.08 -33.55
CA MET A 1 -35.03 32.09 -33.13
C MET A 1 -34.63 31.64 -31.74
N THR A 2 -35.56 31.68 -30.79
CA THR A 2 -35.33 31.25 -29.40
C THR A 2 -35.52 29.74 -29.33
N ILE A 3 -34.48 29.00 -28.91
CA ILE A 3 -34.61 27.58 -28.58
C ILE A 3 -35.52 27.48 -27.35
N THR A 4 -36.53 26.62 -27.41
CA THR A 4 -37.48 26.46 -26.30
C THR A 4 -37.05 25.33 -25.36
N ILE A 5 -37.53 25.37 -24.11
CA ILE A 5 -37.26 24.32 -23.12
C ILE A 5 -37.76 22.95 -23.62
N SER A 6 -38.81 22.92 -24.46
CA SER A 6 -39.31 21.71 -25.11
C SER A 6 -38.35 21.13 -26.17
N ASP A 7 -37.48 21.94 -26.77
CA ASP A 7 -36.46 21.46 -27.72
C ASP A 7 -35.28 20.81 -26.98
N LEU A 8 -34.95 21.29 -25.77
CA LEU A 8 -33.96 20.68 -24.87
C LEU A 8 -34.47 19.35 -24.27
N ILE A 9 -35.76 19.24 -23.96
CA ILE A 9 -36.37 18.04 -23.37
C ILE A 9 -36.49 16.87 -24.38
N ASN A 10 -36.49 17.15 -25.69
CA ASN A 10 -36.67 16.13 -26.74
C ASN A 10 -35.37 15.74 -27.47
N ALA A 11 -34.20 16.22 -27.02
CA ALA A 11 -32.92 15.73 -27.53
C ALA A 11 -32.69 14.28 -27.05
N GLN A 12 -32.66 13.33 -27.99
CA GLN A 12 -32.30 11.94 -27.71
C GLN A 12 -30.86 11.86 -27.17
N PRO A 13 -30.60 11.13 -26.08
CA PRO A 13 -29.25 10.93 -25.56
C PRO A 13 -28.49 9.93 -26.46
N THR A 14 -27.89 10.44 -27.53
CA THR A 14 -26.86 9.71 -28.26
C THR A 14 -25.56 9.77 -27.48
N THR A 15 -25.07 8.60 -27.04
CA THR A 15 -23.63 8.26 -26.83
C THR A 15 -22.72 9.36 -26.25
N SER A 16 -22.18 9.26 -25.03
CA SER A 16 -22.27 8.14 -24.07
C SER A 16 -22.10 8.58 -22.60
N GLU A 17 -22.78 7.90 -21.66
CA GLU A 17 -22.46 8.03 -20.23
C GLU A 17 -21.13 7.34 -19.88
N GLU A 18 -20.62 6.48 -20.77
CA GLU A 18 -19.27 5.93 -20.71
C GLU A 18 -18.22 7.04 -20.91
N GLU A 19 -18.43 7.96 -21.86
CA GLU A 19 -17.65 9.20 -21.95
C GLU A 19 -17.89 10.10 -20.74
N ALA A 20 -19.09 10.15 -20.13
CA ALA A 20 -19.37 10.93 -18.92
C ALA A 20 -18.68 10.39 -17.65
N TYR A 21 -18.53 9.07 -17.53
CA TYR A 21 -17.82 8.42 -16.41
C TYR A 21 -16.31 8.37 -16.64
N GLN A 22 -15.87 8.14 -17.89
CA GLN A 22 -14.49 8.44 -18.26
C GLN A 22 -14.22 9.94 -18.19
N LEU A 23 -15.21 10.85 -18.24
CA LEU A 23 -15.07 12.30 -17.98
C LEU A 23 -14.92 12.55 -16.50
N ALA A 24 -15.61 11.84 -15.60
CA ALA A 24 -15.36 11.98 -14.15
C ALA A 24 -13.90 11.62 -13.78
N ILE A 25 -13.32 10.59 -14.43
CA ILE A 25 -11.90 10.25 -14.30
C ILE A 25 -11.02 11.26 -15.07
N PHE A 26 -11.50 11.77 -16.21
CA PHE A 26 -10.84 12.87 -16.91
C PHE A 26 -10.97 14.22 -16.21
N ASP A 27 -11.86 14.41 -15.23
CA ASP A 27 -12.07 15.64 -14.45
C ASP A 27 -11.11 15.64 -13.25
N GLU A 28 -10.93 14.48 -12.60
CA GLU A 28 -9.76 14.21 -11.73
C GLU A 28 -8.43 14.44 -12.49
N PHE A 29 -8.46 14.40 -13.83
CA PHE A 29 -7.37 14.75 -14.73
C PHE A 29 -7.65 15.96 -15.65
N THR A 30 -8.65 16.82 -15.37
CA THR A 30 -8.81 18.14 -16.03
C THR A 30 -9.25 19.29 -15.09
N SER A 31 -10.47 19.43 -14.55
CA SER A 31 -10.74 20.43 -13.48
C SER A 31 -12.04 20.27 -12.64
N ASP A 32 -12.04 20.97 -11.49
CA ASP A 32 -13.15 21.52 -10.67
C ASP A 32 -14.28 20.64 -10.11
N SER A 33 -14.59 19.44 -10.61
CA SER A 33 -15.79 18.71 -10.15
C SER A 33 -15.67 17.98 -8.79
N TYR A 34 -14.51 18.02 -8.13
CA TYR A 34 -14.33 17.43 -6.78
C TYR A 34 -14.88 18.30 -5.62
N LEU A 35 -15.33 19.53 -5.89
CA LEU A 35 -15.91 20.46 -4.90
C LEU A 35 -17.39 20.79 -5.18
N GLY A 36 -18.22 19.78 -5.44
CA GLY A 36 -19.67 19.94 -5.61
C GLY A 36 -20.46 20.45 -4.37
N ASN A 37 -19.83 20.74 -3.23
CA ASN A 37 -20.51 21.08 -1.97
C ASN A 37 -20.00 22.33 -1.22
N TYR A 38 -19.02 23.08 -1.73
CA TYR A 38 -18.56 24.34 -1.09
C TYR A 38 -18.40 25.48 -2.09
N SER A 39 -19.50 26.18 -2.35
CA SER A 39 -19.50 27.45 -3.05
C SER A 39 -18.97 28.58 -2.14
N TRP A 40 -17.78 29.12 -2.46
CA TRP A 40 -17.33 30.41 -1.93
C TRP A 40 -16.87 31.29 -3.09
N SER A 41 -17.55 32.42 -3.29
CA SER A 41 -17.23 33.43 -4.28
C SER A 41 -16.15 34.37 -3.77
N PHE A 42 -15.06 34.54 -4.54
CA PHE A 42 -14.06 35.59 -4.32
C PHE A 42 -14.47 36.89 -5.01
N GLU A 43 -14.35 38.00 -4.29
CA GLU A 43 -13.98 39.30 -4.88
C GLU A 43 -12.62 39.70 -4.26
N GLU A 44 -11.70 40.20 -5.10
CA GLU A 44 -10.30 40.51 -4.78
C GLU A 44 -10.15 41.88 -4.03
N PRO A 45 -8.95 42.51 -3.85
CA PRO A 45 -7.56 42.05 -4.12
C PRO A 45 -6.47 42.39 -3.07
N GLU A 46 -5.27 41.88 -3.34
CA GLU A 46 -3.96 42.58 -3.22
C GLU A 46 -3.18 42.67 -1.86
N ARG A 47 -1.85 42.47 -2.01
CA ARG A 47 -0.68 42.80 -1.13
C ARG A 47 -0.47 41.96 0.16
N GLY A 48 0.73 41.45 0.48
CA GLY A 48 1.99 41.42 -0.27
C GLY A 48 3.25 41.49 0.63
N VAL A 49 4.14 40.51 0.51
CA VAL A 49 5.60 40.53 0.81
C VAL A 49 6.04 41.03 2.21
N CYS A 50 6.55 40.15 3.10
CA CYS A 50 8.00 39.92 3.30
C CYS A 50 8.36 38.86 4.38
N VAL A 51 9.65 38.52 4.46
CA VAL A 51 10.38 37.39 5.13
C VAL A 51 11.52 38.00 6.00
N PRO A 52 12.07 37.44 7.13
CA PRO A 52 12.87 36.17 7.23
C PRO A 52 12.84 35.48 8.66
N SER A 53 13.76 34.65 9.21
CA SER A 53 15.10 34.11 8.85
C SER A 53 15.51 32.81 9.62
N ALA A 54 16.66 32.22 9.23
CA ALA A 54 17.77 31.72 10.09
C ALA A 54 17.71 30.44 10.99
N GLU A 55 16.56 29.84 11.30
CA GLU A 55 16.46 28.90 12.45
C GLU A 55 17.37 27.62 12.48
N CYS A 56 17.84 27.07 11.34
CA CYS A 56 18.43 25.72 11.30
C CYS A 56 19.97 25.62 11.24
N GLN A 57 20.66 26.60 10.67
CA GLN A 57 22.12 26.53 10.48
C GLN A 57 22.90 26.81 11.78
N VAL A 58 22.29 27.58 12.69
CA VAL A 58 22.83 27.91 14.01
C VAL A 58 23.07 26.64 14.85
N LYS A 59 22.22 25.61 14.74
CA LYS A 59 22.21 24.47 15.67
C LYS A 59 23.47 23.60 15.58
N HIS A 60 23.89 23.19 14.38
CA HIS A 60 25.07 22.33 14.23
C HIS A 60 26.41 23.07 14.41
N GLU A 61 26.50 24.35 14.02
CA GLU A 61 27.67 25.18 14.36
C GLU A 61 27.76 25.40 15.89
N PHE A 62 26.63 25.60 16.60
CA PHE A 62 26.60 25.70 18.07
C PHE A 62 27.06 24.40 18.77
N GLU A 63 26.45 23.26 18.44
CA GLU A 63 26.63 22.00 19.17
C GLU A 63 28.05 21.41 19.09
N ALA A 64 28.80 21.77 18.05
CA ALA A 64 30.22 21.45 17.90
C ALA A 64 31.12 22.51 18.57
N PHE A 65 30.84 23.80 18.38
CA PHE A 65 31.75 24.88 18.79
C PHE A 65 31.79 25.15 20.30
N PHE A 66 30.66 25.05 21.00
CA PHE A 66 30.61 25.23 22.46
C PHE A 66 31.23 24.08 23.25
N ARG A 67 31.49 22.93 22.59
CA ARG A 67 32.07 21.75 23.21
C ARG A 67 33.59 21.83 23.43
N GLU A 68 34.29 22.77 22.76
CA GLU A 68 35.77 22.78 22.73
C GLU A 68 36.47 24.12 23.05
N SER A 69 35.78 25.28 23.05
CA SER A 69 36.47 26.57 22.79
C SER A 69 36.56 27.61 23.91
N GLU A 70 35.83 27.48 25.03
CA GLU A 70 35.67 28.52 26.09
C GLU A 70 35.24 29.93 25.59
N GLN A 71 34.80 30.07 24.34
CA GLN A 71 34.48 31.37 23.72
C GLN A 71 32.99 31.72 23.84
N THR A 72 32.68 33.02 23.97
CA THR A 72 31.29 33.48 23.98
C THR A 72 30.73 33.61 22.56
N PRO A 73 29.39 33.63 22.37
CA PRO A 73 28.80 33.96 21.08
C PRO A 73 29.35 35.28 20.48
N SER A 74 29.65 36.28 21.30
CA SER A 74 30.17 37.58 20.83
C SER A 74 31.55 37.46 20.16
N ASP A 75 32.43 36.61 20.72
CA ASP A 75 33.79 36.39 20.21
C ASP A 75 33.78 35.72 18.83
N LEU A 76 32.84 34.79 18.63
CA LEU A 76 32.55 34.14 17.35
C LEU A 76 32.15 35.14 16.25
N TRP A 77 31.16 36.00 16.52
CA TRP A 77 30.71 36.99 15.54
C TRP A 77 31.85 37.96 15.15
N GLN A 78 32.72 38.34 16.10
CA GLN A 78 33.91 39.16 15.80
C GLN A 78 35.03 38.43 15.03
N GLN A 79 35.11 37.09 15.10
CA GLN A 79 36.02 36.32 14.25
C GLN A 79 35.45 36.13 12.84
N LYS A 80 34.16 35.78 12.73
CA LYS A 80 33.45 35.64 11.43
C LYS A 80 33.49 36.94 10.64
N LEU A 81 33.27 38.09 11.30
CA LEU A 81 33.46 39.43 10.72
C LEU A 81 34.85 39.63 10.11
N ARG A 82 35.92 39.37 10.88
CA ARG A 82 37.30 39.54 10.41
C ARG A 82 37.66 38.60 9.25
N LEU A 83 37.01 37.45 9.16
CA LEU A 83 37.18 36.52 8.05
C LEU A 83 36.49 37.02 6.77
N LEU A 84 35.25 37.51 6.88
CA LEU A 84 34.48 38.08 5.76
C LEU A 84 35.18 39.31 5.17
N GLU A 85 35.66 40.23 6.02
CA GLU A 85 36.44 41.41 5.60
C GLU A 85 37.74 41.03 4.87
N LYS A 86 38.39 39.93 5.29
CA LYS A 86 39.63 39.43 4.68
C LYS A 86 39.39 38.73 3.33
N LEU A 87 38.22 38.14 3.13
CA LEU A 87 37.83 37.42 1.92
C LEU A 87 37.14 38.31 0.87
N GLY A 88 36.80 39.57 1.21
CA GLY A 88 36.21 40.53 0.28
C GLY A 88 34.68 40.57 0.26
N TYR A 89 34.02 39.82 1.16
CA TYR A 89 32.56 39.80 1.33
C TYR A 89 32.09 41.03 2.12
N GLY A 90 32.09 42.18 1.42
CA GLY A 90 31.96 43.50 2.02
C GLY A 90 30.57 43.83 2.57
N ASP A 91 29.51 43.31 1.96
CA ASP A 91 28.14 43.56 2.41
C ASP A 91 27.74 42.59 3.54
N GLU A 92 28.16 41.33 3.49
CA GLU A 92 27.98 40.36 4.58
C GLU A 92 28.77 40.78 5.83
N ALA A 93 29.99 41.31 5.67
CA ALA A 93 30.75 41.90 6.77
C ALA A 93 30.05 43.12 7.37
N LYS A 94 29.36 43.92 6.55
CA LYS A 94 28.61 45.10 6.98
C LYS A 94 27.32 44.72 7.72
N ASP A 95 26.64 43.68 7.28
CA ASP A 95 25.44 43.14 7.94
C ASP A 95 25.79 42.45 9.27
N VAL A 96 26.87 41.66 9.32
CA VAL A 96 27.42 41.13 10.58
C VAL A 96 27.82 42.27 11.53
N LYS A 97 28.42 43.35 11.03
CA LYS A 97 28.69 44.56 11.82
C LYS A 97 27.42 45.18 12.40
N GLN A 98 26.35 45.33 11.60
CA GLN A 98 25.07 45.84 12.08
C GLN A 98 24.40 44.89 13.08
N LEU A 99 24.54 43.57 12.92
CA LEU A 99 23.98 42.60 13.86
C LEU A 99 24.69 42.69 15.22
N ILE A 100 26.03 42.72 15.22
CA ILE A 100 26.85 42.92 16.42
C ILE A 100 26.49 44.25 17.09
N SER A 101 26.34 45.34 16.32
CA SER A 101 25.94 46.67 16.83
C SER A 101 24.44 46.84 17.11
N ARG A 102 23.65 45.75 17.08
CA ARG A 102 22.24 45.74 17.52
C ARG A 102 22.00 44.76 18.67
N VAL A 103 22.83 43.71 18.78
CA VAL A 103 22.74 42.72 19.87
C VAL A 103 23.57 43.12 21.09
N PHE A 104 24.74 43.75 20.90
CA PHE A 104 25.70 43.97 22.00
C PHE A 104 25.89 45.42 22.45
N THR A 105 25.31 46.39 21.73
CA THR A 105 25.24 47.79 22.17
C THR A 105 23.88 48.07 22.79
N LYS A 106 23.86 48.34 24.10
CA LYS A 106 22.76 49.05 24.75
C LYS A 106 22.57 50.40 24.05
N GLU A 107 21.49 50.58 23.29
CA GLU A 107 20.81 51.87 23.25
C GLU A 107 19.37 51.77 22.74
N GLN A 108 18.46 52.34 23.55
CA GLN A 108 17.17 52.91 23.17
C GLN A 108 16.19 51.96 22.45
N GLY A 109 15.49 51.16 23.25
CA GLY A 109 14.14 50.76 22.87
C GLY A 109 13.26 52.01 22.82
N GLU A 110 12.70 52.31 21.65
CA GLU A 110 11.61 53.28 21.54
C GLU A 110 10.36 52.72 22.22
N GLU A 111 9.68 53.58 22.98
CA GLU A 111 8.52 53.24 23.80
C GLU A 111 7.32 52.83 22.93
N LEU A 112 7.14 51.52 22.74
CA LEU A 112 5.81 50.96 22.51
C LEU A 112 5.17 50.62 23.86
N GLU A 113 4.87 51.67 24.63
CA GLU A 113 3.87 51.62 25.70
C GLU A 113 2.46 51.45 25.10
N GLU A 114 2.18 50.30 24.48
CA GLU A 114 0.83 49.78 24.60
C GLU A 114 0.67 49.37 26.06
N GLN A 115 -0.07 50.19 26.82
CA GLN A 115 -0.39 49.93 28.22
C GLN A 115 -1.15 48.61 28.34
N PHE A 116 -0.42 47.52 28.57
CA PHE A 116 -0.99 46.29 29.09
C PHE A 116 -1.74 46.66 30.37
N GLN A 117 -3.06 46.48 30.37
CA GLN A 117 -3.90 46.72 31.54
C GLN A 117 -3.57 45.66 32.59
N THR A 118 -2.52 45.89 33.38
CA THR A 118 -2.18 45.12 34.57
C THR A 118 -3.16 45.48 35.69
N ASN A 119 -4.40 45.03 35.55
CA ASN A 119 -5.39 44.98 36.60
C ASN A 119 -6.14 43.65 36.50
N ASP A 120 -5.61 42.66 37.20
CA ASP A 120 -6.33 41.71 38.06
C ASP A 120 -5.32 40.65 38.52
N ALA A 121 -5.48 40.13 39.74
CA ALA A 121 -4.56 39.15 40.28
C ALA A 121 -4.62 37.83 39.49
N LEU A 122 -3.47 37.17 39.31
CA LEU A 122 -3.42 35.81 38.74
C LEU A 122 -4.25 34.85 39.60
N ASP A 123 -5.14 34.09 38.98
CA ASP A 123 -6.02 33.15 39.66
C ASP A 123 -5.28 31.83 39.95
N GLU A 124 -5.11 31.52 41.24
CA GLU A 124 -4.43 30.30 41.70
C GLU A 124 -5.15 29.01 41.30
N HIS A 125 -6.44 29.13 40.97
CA HIS A 125 -7.29 28.06 40.49
C HIS A 125 -7.40 28.01 38.96
N VAL A 126 -6.55 28.73 38.20
CA VAL A 126 -6.50 28.64 36.73
C VAL A 126 -5.15 28.12 36.24
N ILE A 127 -5.21 27.05 35.43
CA ILE A 127 -4.10 26.53 34.63
C ILE A 127 -4.43 26.70 33.14
N SER A 128 -3.48 27.22 32.38
CA SER A 128 -3.56 27.33 30.93
C SER A 128 -2.60 26.35 30.27
N TYR A 129 -3.03 25.69 29.21
CA TYR A 129 -2.17 24.97 28.28
C TYR A 129 -2.16 25.69 26.93
N VAL A 130 -0.99 26.18 26.53
CA VAL A 130 -0.74 26.75 25.21
C VAL A 130 -0.42 25.59 24.26
N VAL A 131 -1.29 25.37 23.28
CA VAL A 131 -1.10 24.33 22.26
C VAL A 131 -0.61 24.98 20.97
N ILE A 132 0.55 24.54 20.50
CA ILE A 132 1.26 25.08 19.34
C ILE A 132 1.13 24.07 18.18
N PRO A 133 1.01 24.50 16.92
CA PRO A 133 0.93 23.58 15.80
C PRO A 133 2.18 22.70 15.69
N SER A 134 1.97 21.40 15.54
CA SER A 134 2.96 20.43 15.09
C SER A 134 2.77 20.13 13.61
N LEU A 135 3.75 19.48 12.98
CA LEU A 135 3.68 19.07 11.57
C LEU A 135 2.78 17.83 11.34
N LYS A 136 2.14 17.29 12.37
CA LYS A 136 1.43 16.00 12.35
C LYS A 136 0.11 16.12 13.13
N GLY A 137 -0.92 16.62 12.44
CA GLY A 137 -2.17 17.09 13.03
C GLY A 137 -2.91 16.03 13.86
N HIS A 138 -2.89 16.20 15.19
CA HIS A 138 -3.68 15.48 16.19
C HIS A 138 -4.11 16.46 17.30
N LEU A 139 -4.61 17.63 16.87
CA LEU A 139 -4.98 18.75 17.75
C LEU A 139 -6.19 18.42 18.64
N MET A 140 -7.12 17.61 18.12
CA MET A 140 -8.36 17.21 18.80
C MET A 140 -8.08 16.29 20.00
N GLU A 141 -7.10 15.40 19.87
CA GLU A 141 -6.64 14.48 20.89
C GLU A 141 -5.94 15.23 22.02
N THR A 142 -5.08 16.20 21.68
CA THR A 142 -4.47 17.12 22.65
C THR A 142 -5.53 17.92 23.40
N ILE A 143 -6.47 18.57 22.71
CA ILE A 143 -7.59 19.31 23.33
C ILE A 143 -8.42 18.41 24.25
N THR A 144 -8.69 17.16 23.83
CA THR A 144 -9.40 16.17 24.63
C THR A 144 -8.62 15.79 25.89
N SER A 145 -7.29 15.60 25.80
CA SER A 145 -6.45 15.27 26.97
C SER A 145 -6.39 16.42 28.00
N ILE A 146 -6.43 17.67 27.53
CA ILE A 146 -6.52 18.88 28.37
C ILE A 146 -7.90 18.95 29.04
N LYS A 147 -8.97 18.70 28.29
CA LYS A 147 -10.35 18.67 28.82
C LYS A 147 -10.57 17.56 29.86
N LEU A 148 -9.86 16.44 29.75
CA LEU A 148 -9.98 15.28 30.64
C LEU A 148 -9.11 15.35 31.90
N GLN A 149 -8.39 16.46 32.13
CA GLN A 149 -7.61 16.67 33.35
C GLN A 149 -8.52 16.60 34.60
N THR A 150 -8.24 15.66 35.50
CA THR A 150 -8.85 15.62 36.82
C THR A 150 -8.11 16.57 37.72
N THR A 151 -8.62 17.80 37.80
CA THR A 151 -8.14 18.85 38.69
C THR A 151 -9.32 19.64 39.26
N GLY A 152 -9.15 20.21 40.44
CA GLY A 152 -10.09 21.21 41.00
C GLY A 152 -9.94 22.60 40.38
N LYS A 153 -8.92 22.81 39.53
CA LYS A 153 -8.61 24.07 38.85
C LYS A 153 -9.39 24.17 37.52
N ARG A 154 -9.70 25.38 37.09
CA ARG A 154 -10.21 25.68 35.74
C ARG A 154 -9.05 25.55 34.74
N VAL A 155 -9.28 24.78 33.69
CA VAL A 155 -8.30 24.45 32.66
C VAL A 155 -8.62 25.20 31.37
N VAL A 156 -7.66 25.95 30.84
CA VAL A 156 -7.85 26.74 29.61
C VAL A 156 -6.92 26.26 28.51
N ALA A 157 -7.48 25.78 27.41
CA ALA A 157 -6.72 25.44 26.21
C ALA A 157 -6.60 26.68 25.32
N ASN A 158 -5.40 27.26 25.27
CA ASN A 158 -5.05 28.40 24.42
C ASN A 158 -4.41 27.87 23.14
N ILE A 159 -5.23 27.69 22.11
CA ILE A 159 -4.84 27.10 20.83
C ILE A 159 -4.27 28.17 19.92
N VAL A 160 -3.03 28.00 19.49
CA VAL A 160 -2.45 28.78 18.41
C VAL A 160 -2.54 27.93 17.15
N THR A 161 -3.12 28.46 16.08
CA THR A 161 -3.20 27.78 14.78
C THR A 161 -2.86 28.73 13.65
N VAL A 162 -2.37 28.16 12.53
CA VAL A 162 -2.16 28.85 11.25
C VAL A 162 -3.10 28.32 10.16
N SER A 163 -4.04 27.45 10.52
CA SER A 163 -5.00 26.81 9.63
C SER A 163 -6.42 27.24 9.99
N ASP A 164 -7.15 27.78 9.02
CA ASP A 164 -8.56 28.15 9.23
C ASP A 164 -9.45 26.90 9.34
N ASP A 165 -9.06 25.79 8.72
CA ASP A 165 -9.75 24.48 8.84
C ASP A 165 -9.70 23.94 10.28
N GLU A 166 -8.57 24.15 10.99
CA GLU A 166 -8.46 23.80 12.41
C GLU A 166 -9.38 24.68 13.27
N VAL A 167 -9.53 25.97 12.95
CA VAL A 167 -10.48 26.87 13.63
C VAL A 167 -11.92 26.37 13.47
N GLU A 168 -12.34 26.04 12.25
CA GLU A 168 -13.70 25.55 11.98
C GLU A 168 -13.95 24.15 12.57
N CYS A 169 -12.95 23.26 12.56
CA CYS A 169 -13.05 21.96 13.23
C CYS A 169 -13.24 22.10 14.74
N ILE A 170 -12.49 23.00 15.40
CA ILE A 170 -12.67 23.27 16.84
C ILE A 170 -14.01 23.97 17.10
N LYS A 171 -14.44 24.92 16.25
CA LYS A 171 -15.78 25.53 16.31
C LYS A 171 -16.87 24.46 16.29
N TYR A 172 -16.82 23.52 15.34
CA TYR A 172 -17.82 22.46 15.20
C TYR A 172 -17.87 21.56 16.45
N ASN A 173 -16.72 21.04 16.89
CA ASN A 173 -16.65 20.03 17.95
C ASN A 173 -16.77 20.59 19.38
N TYR A 174 -16.33 21.84 19.62
CA TYR A 174 -16.23 22.42 20.95
C TYR A 174 -16.96 23.77 21.11
N LYS A 175 -17.93 24.12 20.25
CA LYS A 175 -18.76 25.35 20.35
C LYS A 175 -19.19 25.78 21.76
N ASN A 176 -19.53 24.83 22.63
CA ASN A 176 -20.00 25.12 24.00
C ASN A 176 -18.87 25.43 25.01
N PHE A 177 -17.61 25.19 24.64
CA PHE A 177 -16.41 25.43 25.45
C PHE A 177 -15.56 26.58 24.89
N LEU A 178 -15.84 27.04 23.67
CA LEU A 178 -15.18 28.17 23.05
C LEU A 178 -15.66 29.50 23.64
N ARG A 179 -14.71 30.29 24.14
CA ARG A 179 -14.94 31.64 24.66
C ARG A 179 -14.49 32.72 23.66
N LEU A 180 -13.32 32.54 23.05
CA LEU A 180 -12.65 33.55 22.22
C LEU A 180 -12.02 32.93 20.98
N ILE A 181 -12.18 33.59 19.83
CA ILE A 181 -11.42 33.33 18.60
C ILE A 181 -10.87 34.67 18.11
N LYS A 182 -9.55 34.80 18.05
CA LYS A 182 -8.85 36.02 17.66
C LYS A 182 -8.13 35.80 16.33
N HIS A 183 -8.54 36.59 15.33
CA HIS A 183 -7.86 36.78 14.05
C HIS A 183 -7.10 38.12 14.07
N ARG A 184 -6.24 38.37 13.08
CA ARG A 184 -5.34 39.55 12.98
C ARG A 184 -5.98 40.86 13.46
N ASN A 185 -7.14 41.22 12.90
CA ASN A 185 -7.89 42.46 13.21
C ASN A 185 -9.33 42.22 13.70
N HIS A 186 -9.74 40.96 13.91
CA HIS A 186 -11.12 40.59 14.23
C HIS A 186 -11.16 39.67 15.45
N GLN A 187 -12.13 39.90 16.33
CA GLN A 187 -12.27 39.14 17.57
C GLN A 187 -13.71 38.65 17.72
N GLU A 188 -13.90 37.34 17.66
CA GLU A 188 -15.15 36.67 17.96
C GLU A 188 -15.14 36.26 19.43
N VAL A 189 -16.08 36.80 20.21
CA VAL A 189 -16.34 36.37 21.58
C VAL A 189 -17.67 35.64 21.59
N ASN A 190 -17.72 34.42 22.14
CA ASN A 190 -18.96 33.67 22.24
C ASN A 190 -19.87 34.31 23.31
N PRO A 191 -20.99 34.95 22.94
CA PRO A 191 -21.85 35.66 23.89
C PRO A 191 -22.68 34.71 24.77
N THR A 192 -22.71 33.41 24.44
CA THR A 192 -23.45 32.39 25.19
C THR A 192 -22.60 31.62 26.19
N PHE A 193 -21.28 31.90 26.25
CA PHE A 193 -20.38 31.24 27.19
C PHE A 193 -20.64 31.73 28.64
N ALA A 194 -21.33 30.91 29.43
CA ALA A 194 -21.54 31.16 30.85
C ALA A 194 -20.24 30.90 31.63
N ALA A 195 -19.62 31.96 32.15
CA ALA A 195 -18.42 31.84 32.98
C ALA A 195 -18.69 30.97 34.22
N GLY A 196 -17.88 29.93 34.43
CA GLY A 196 -18.03 28.97 35.53
C GLY A 196 -17.74 27.50 35.18
N GLY A 197 -17.51 27.18 33.91
CA GLY A 197 -17.05 25.83 33.51
C GLY A 197 -15.59 25.55 33.91
N LEU A 198 -15.28 24.30 34.25
CA LEU A 198 -13.92 23.84 34.54
C LEU A 198 -13.02 23.76 33.30
N PHE A 199 -13.56 23.91 32.09
CA PHE A 199 -12.80 23.83 30.84
C PHE A 199 -13.22 24.93 29.85
N GLU A 200 -12.23 25.58 29.24
CA GLU A 200 -12.36 26.68 28.28
C GLU A 200 -11.41 26.49 27.09
N ILE A 201 -11.82 26.95 25.91
CA ILE A 201 -10.95 27.06 24.73
C ILE A 201 -10.93 28.52 24.26
N ASN A 202 -9.73 29.04 24.02
CA ASN A 202 -9.49 30.25 23.24
C ASN A 202 -8.61 29.91 22.05
N ILE A 203 -8.86 30.51 20.89
CA ILE A 203 -8.09 30.29 19.66
C ILE A 203 -7.44 31.60 19.20
N VAL A 204 -6.17 31.54 18.78
CA VAL A 204 -5.51 32.58 17.99
C VAL A 204 -5.15 32.01 16.62
N ARG A 205 -5.71 32.60 15.57
CA ARG A 205 -5.37 32.34 14.17
C ARG A 205 -4.22 33.29 13.79
N ALA A 206 -3.00 32.75 13.76
CA ALA A 206 -1.79 33.46 13.39
C ALA A 206 -1.56 33.41 11.86
N ASP A 207 -1.07 34.51 11.28
CA ASP A 207 -0.78 34.58 9.86
C ASP A 207 0.55 33.90 9.53
N ARG A 208 0.58 33.16 8.42
CA ARG A 208 1.72 32.31 8.05
C ARG A 208 3.02 33.08 7.73
N GLU A 209 2.93 34.38 7.43
CA GLU A 209 4.08 35.30 7.27
C GLU A 209 4.89 35.52 8.56
N LEU A 210 4.28 35.29 9.74
CA LEU A 210 4.88 35.57 11.06
C LEU A 210 5.33 34.30 11.81
N ALA A 211 5.11 33.12 11.23
CA ALA A 211 4.99 31.87 11.96
C ALA A 211 6.31 31.07 12.10
N ASN A 212 7.33 31.67 12.71
CA ASN A 212 8.35 30.87 13.40
C ASN A 212 7.80 30.39 14.76
N LYS A 213 8.35 29.30 15.31
CA LYS A 213 7.71 28.64 16.46
C LYS A 213 7.74 29.50 17.73
N ALA A 214 8.80 30.30 17.88
CA ALA A 214 8.96 31.30 18.92
C ALA A 214 7.83 32.34 18.93
N THR A 215 7.46 32.88 17.77
CA THR A 215 6.35 33.83 17.63
C THR A 215 5.01 33.19 17.98
N LEU A 216 4.77 31.94 17.57
CA LEU A 216 3.55 31.20 17.92
C LEU A 216 3.47 30.95 19.44
N ILE A 217 4.58 30.56 20.09
CA ILE A 217 4.68 30.43 21.55
C ILE A 217 4.33 31.76 22.24
N ASN A 218 4.92 32.87 21.79
CA ASN A 218 4.67 34.20 22.35
C ASN A 218 3.19 34.63 22.24
N LEU A 219 2.55 34.38 21.10
CA LEU A 219 1.12 34.64 20.90
C LEU A 219 0.26 33.81 21.87
N GLY A 220 0.59 32.54 22.05
CA GLY A 220 -0.12 31.64 22.97
C GLY A 220 0.05 32.01 24.45
N ILE A 221 1.26 32.37 24.87
CA ILE A 221 1.54 32.87 26.24
C ILE A 221 0.75 34.16 26.51
N ARG A 222 0.72 35.10 25.56
CA ARG A 222 -0.07 36.34 25.70
C ARG A 222 -1.57 36.07 25.75
N LEU A 223 -2.08 35.04 25.06
CA LEU A 223 -3.46 34.57 25.19
C LEU A 223 -3.72 33.93 26.56
N ALA A 224 -2.73 33.25 27.14
CA ALA A 224 -2.82 32.71 28.49
C ALA A 224 -2.91 33.81 29.57
N TYR A 225 -2.29 34.97 29.38
CA TYR A 225 -2.49 36.13 30.28
C TYR A 225 -3.94 36.64 30.27
N TYR A 226 -4.62 36.66 29.12
CA TYR A 226 -6.06 36.95 29.03
C TYR A 226 -6.94 35.95 29.81
N SER A 227 -6.38 34.77 30.12
CA SER A 227 -7.03 33.74 30.91
C SER A 227 -6.83 33.91 32.43
N GLN A 228 -6.05 34.92 32.88
CA GLN A 228 -5.63 35.13 34.28
C GLN A 228 -4.93 33.91 34.92
N ALA A 229 -4.33 33.03 34.10
CA ALA A 229 -3.78 31.77 34.56
C ALA A 229 -2.51 31.97 35.42
N LYS A 230 -2.48 31.44 36.65
CA LYS A 230 -1.24 31.39 37.46
C LYS A 230 -0.21 30.42 36.88
N TYR A 231 -0.66 29.39 36.17
CA TYR A 231 0.20 28.34 35.60
C TYR A 231 0.02 28.24 34.08
N ILE A 232 1.13 28.20 33.33
CA ILE A 232 1.12 28.16 31.85
C ILE A 232 1.96 26.98 31.37
N GLY A 233 1.32 25.98 30.79
CA GLY A 233 1.97 24.79 30.22
C GLY A 233 2.11 24.92 28.71
N LEU A 234 3.16 24.34 28.14
CA LEU A 234 3.35 24.29 26.69
C LEU A 234 3.13 22.87 26.16
N LEU A 235 2.47 22.75 25.00
CA LEU A 235 2.21 21.49 24.29
C LEU A 235 2.31 21.69 22.78
N GLU A 236 2.68 20.65 22.04
CA GLU A 236 2.46 20.56 20.60
C GLU A 236 1.15 19.82 20.31
N SER A 237 0.52 20.07 19.16
CA SER A 237 -0.60 19.22 18.71
C SER A 237 -0.13 17.78 18.46
N GLY A 238 -0.85 16.81 19.02
CA GLY A 238 -0.50 15.39 19.07
C GLY A 238 0.13 14.91 20.38
N ASP A 239 0.47 15.81 21.30
CA ASP A 239 0.82 15.44 22.67
C ASP A 239 -0.44 15.17 23.50
N ILE A 240 -0.41 14.13 24.34
CA ILE A 240 -1.51 13.68 25.18
C ILE A 240 -1.10 13.76 26.65
N LEU A 241 -1.79 14.59 27.42
CA LEU A 241 -1.62 14.68 28.87
C LEU A 241 -2.15 13.43 29.58
N LEU A 242 -1.40 12.92 30.56
CA LEU A 242 -1.97 12.02 31.56
C LEU A 242 -3.00 12.74 32.41
N ARG A 243 -3.99 11.99 32.88
CA ARG A 243 -5.24 12.49 33.50
C ARG A 243 -5.02 13.44 34.69
N ASN A 244 -3.92 13.29 35.42
CA ASN A 244 -3.59 14.01 36.66
C ASN A 244 -2.40 14.98 36.51
N HIS A 245 -1.88 15.20 35.29
CA HIS A 245 -0.71 16.04 35.03
C HIS A 245 -0.84 17.46 35.61
N ALA A 246 -2.00 18.10 35.45
CA ALA A 246 -2.26 19.45 35.94
C ALA A 246 -2.06 19.61 37.46
N ASP A 247 -2.61 18.68 38.27
CA ASP A 247 -2.48 18.74 39.73
C ASP A 247 -1.06 18.42 40.18
N LEU A 248 -0.41 17.41 39.58
CA LEU A 248 0.96 17.01 39.98
C LEU A 248 2.00 18.08 39.65
N MET A 249 1.93 18.67 38.46
CA MET A 249 2.88 19.70 38.03
C MET A 249 2.65 21.02 38.79
N THR A 250 1.40 21.43 39.01
CA THR A 250 1.13 22.65 39.81
C THR A 250 1.47 22.47 41.29
N PHE A 251 1.19 21.30 41.88
CA PHE A 251 1.65 20.96 43.23
C PHE A 251 3.17 21.03 43.35
N THR A 252 3.90 20.53 42.35
CA THR A 252 5.37 20.56 42.35
C THR A 252 5.92 21.99 42.26
N LEU A 253 5.36 22.86 41.42
CA LEU A 253 5.68 24.30 41.39
C LEU A 253 5.39 24.99 42.74
N GLU A 254 4.26 24.66 43.37
CA GLU A 254 3.83 25.23 44.65
C GLU A 254 4.74 24.79 45.82
N GLN A 255 5.17 23.52 45.85
CA GLN A 255 6.05 23.00 46.90
C GLN A 255 7.50 23.47 46.78
N THR A 256 8.00 23.64 45.55
CA THR A 256 9.41 23.97 45.30
C THR A 256 9.66 25.47 45.11
N GLY A 257 8.64 26.25 44.79
CA GLY A 257 8.75 27.70 44.56
C GLY A 257 9.51 28.08 43.28
N VAL A 258 9.82 27.11 42.41
CA VAL A 258 10.60 27.32 41.18
C VAL A 258 9.79 28.01 40.08
N SER A 259 10.50 28.61 39.14
CA SER A 259 9.88 29.30 38.00
C SER A 259 9.23 28.34 36.99
N LEU A 260 9.78 27.13 36.83
CA LEU A 260 9.24 26.10 35.93
C LEU A 260 9.50 24.66 36.42
N VAL A 261 8.63 23.74 36.02
CA VAL A 261 8.81 22.29 36.19
C VAL A 261 8.74 21.60 34.84
N HIS A 262 9.53 20.55 34.64
CA HIS A 262 9.50 19.71 33.44
C HIS A 262 9.38 18.22 33.77
N CYS A 263 8.86 17.42 32.83
CA CYS A 263 8.55 16.00 33.03
C CYS A 263 8.99 15.10 31.85
N ASP A 264 8.97 13.78 32.07
CA ASP A 264 9.40 12.75 31.12
C ASP A 264 8.44 12.63 29.92
N LEU A 265 8.97 12.33 28.73
CA LEU A 265 8.18 11.99 27.54
C LEU A 265 8.16 10.48 27.30
N HIS A 266 6.95 9.91 27.27
CA HIS A 266 6.68 8.56 26.80
C HIS A 266 6.18 8.58 25.37
N PHE A 267 6.77 7.74 24.52
CA PHE A 267 6.36 7.62 23.13
C PHE A 267 5.45 6.40 22.98
N VAL A 268 4.34 6.56 22.26
CA VAL A 268 3.55 5.44 21.77
C VAL A 268 3.65 5.37 20.25
N ASP A 269 3.54 4.16 19.71
CA ASP A 269 3.47 3.91 18.27
C ASP A 269 2.12 4.33 17.68
N GLN A 270 1.91 4.04 16.40
CA GLN A 270 0.71 4.43 15.65
C GLN A 270 -0.54 3.65 16.09
N GLU A 271 -0.36 2.52 16.77
CA GLU A 271 -1.40 1.71 17.40
C GLU A 271 -1.66 2.12 18.88
N GLY A 272 -0.95 3.13 19.39
CA GLY A 272 -1.11 3.64 20.76
C GLY A 272 -0.41 2.82 21.85
N LYS A 273 0.49 1.90 21.46
CA LYS A 273 1.27 1.05 22.37
C LYS A 273 2.62 1.71 22.69
N PHE A 274 3.06 1.59 23.95
CA PHE A 274 4.32 2.19 24.39
C PHE A 274 5.53 1.61 23.65
N ILE A 275 6.37 2.50 23.12
CA ILE A 275 7.65 2.18 22.49
C ILE A 275 8.65 1.83 23.59
N ASP A 276 9.28 0.66 23.48
CA ASP A 276 10.40 0.29 24.33
C ASP A 276 11.65 1.06 23.92
N MET A 277 12.00 2.08 24.71
CA MET A 277 13.18 2.92 24.51
C MET A 277 14.51 2.15 24.65
N GLY A 278 14.50 0.92 25.15
CA GLY A 278 15.66 0.01 25.18
C GLY A 278 15.81 -0.89 23.95
N ALA A 279 14.81 -0.96 23.07
CA ALA A 279 14.83 -1.87 21.93
C ALA A 279 15.71 -1.37 20.76
N ASP A 280 16.23 -2.30 19.95
CA ASP A 280 16.99 -1.97 18.72
C ASP A 280 16.06 -1.92 17.49
N THR A 281 14.97 -1.16 17.57
CA THR A 281 14.09 -0.87 16.43
C THR A 281 14.27 0.56 15.94
N GLU A 282 13.88 0.86 14.70
CA GLU A 282 13.95 2.23 14.16
C GLU A 282 13.00 3.19 14.88
N GLU A 283 11.85 2.70 15.37
CA GLU A 283 10.93 3.46 16.20
C GLU A 283 11.57 3.85 17.52
N ALA A 284 12.27 2.91 18.17
CA ALA A 284 13.01 3.15 19.40
C ALA A 284 14.23 4.06 19.20
N LYS A 285 14.96 3.94 18.07
CA LYS A 285 16.05 4.86 17.69
C LYS A 285 15.54 6.28 17.48
N LEU A 286 14.42 6.46 16.77
CA LEU A 286 13.86 7.78 16.51
C LEU A 286 13.18 8.39 17.75
N ALA A 287 12.56 7.56 18.59
CA ALA A 287 12.04 7.98 19.89
C ALA A 287 13.20 8.41 20.81
N ARG A 288 14.29 7.62 20.91
CA ARG A 288 15.54 8.03 21.58
C ARG A 288 16.07 9.35 21.02
N TRP A 289 16.16 9.53 19.70
CA TRP A 289 16.60 10.80 19.09
C TRP A 289 15.70 11.99 19.46
N THR A 290 14.40 11.78 19.54
CA THR A 290 13.43 12.82 19.99
C THR A 290 13.52 13.08 21.50
N ALA A 291 13.98 12.08 22.26
CA ALA A 291 14.14 12.08 23.71
C ALA A 291 15.60 12.16 24.16
N TYR A 292 16.52 12.65 23.31
CA TYR A 292 17.97 12.59 23.55
C TYR A 292 18.42 13.71 24.51
N THR A 293 17.79 13.72 25.68
CA THR A 293 17.99 14.61 26.83
C THR A 293 18.43 13.84 28.08
N ARG A 294 18.26 12.51 28.09
CA ARG A 294 18.34 11.69 29.32
C ARG A 294 19.66 10.96 29.56
N ASP A 295 20.33 10.48 28.51
CA ASP A 295 21.42 9.50 28.68
C ASP A 295 22.77 10.08 29.15
N ASN A 296 22.89 11.41 29.32
CA ASN A 296 24.14 12.05 29.77
C ASN A 296 24.01 13.02 30.96
N PHE A 297 22.81 13.55 31.28
CA PHE A 297 22.67 14.58 32.32
C PHE A 297 21.42 14.40 33.17
N ASN A 298 21.55 14.53 34.49
CA ASN A 298 20.42 14.60 35.41
C ASN A 298 19.81 15.99 35.27
N GLN A 299 18.73 16.15 34.49
CA GLN A 299 18.14 17.46 34.16
C GLN A 299 17.43 18.18 35.33
N GLU A 300 17.98 18.09 36.54
CA GLU A 300 17.47 18.64 37.79
C GLU A 300 18.03 20.05 38.08
N SER A 301 19.04 20.51 37.32
CA SER A 301 19.65 21.84 37.48
C SER A 301 19.84 22.60 36.17
N ILE A 302 20.00 23.93 36.28
CA ILE A 302 20.37 24.81 35.15
C ILE A 302 21.74 24.43 34.56
N GLU A 303 22.65 23.84 35.33
CA GLU A 303 23.97 23.44 34.83
C GLU A 303 23.88 22.22 33.92
N ASP A 304 22.99 21.28 34.25
CA ASP A 304 22.70 20.12 33.40
C ASP A 304 22.02 20.56 32.09
N LEU A 305 21.12 21.56 32.14
CA LEU A 305 20.52 22.13 30.93
C LEU A 305 21.52 22.85 30.02
N ARG A 306 22.60 23.44 30.56
CA ARG A 306 23.67 24.05 29.75
C ARG A 306 24.42 23.01 28.91
N GLN A 307 24.42 21.76 29.36
CA GLN A 307 25.15 20.66 28.73
C GLN A 307 24.25 19.81 27.79
N CYS A 308 22.93 20.04 27.83
CA CYS A 308 21.97 19.45 26.90
C CYS A 308 22.05 20.09 25.51
N SER A 309 21.85 19.30 24.45
CA SER A 309 21.88 19.82 23.06
C SER A 309 20.57 20.49 22.63
N PHE A 310 19.44 20.11 23.22
CA PHE A 310 18.15 20.80 23.10
C PHE A 310 17.22 20.42 24.26
N ILE A 311 16.08 21.12 24.38
CA ILE A 311 15.00 20.79 25.32
C ILE A 311 13.69 20.74 24.52
N HIS A 312 12.85 19.75 24.77
CA HIS A 312 11.56 19.61 24.10
C HIS A 312 10.53 20.63 24.63
N VAL A 313 9.59 21.08 23.79
CA VAL A 313 8.58 22.10 24.16
C VAL A 313 7.61 21.58 25.21
N SER A 314 7.08 20.39 24.94
CA SER A 314 6.01 19.76 25.68
C SER A 314 6.50 19.10 26.96
N GLY A 315 5.67 19.12 27.99
CA GLY A 315 6.02 18.63 29.33
C GLY A 315 6.56 19.73 30.26
N ILE A 316 6.62 20.99 29.81
CA ILE A 316 7.04 22.13 30.64
C ILE A 316 5.82 22.91 31.15
N LEU A 317 5.80 23.20 32.45
CA LEU A 317 4.82 24.07 33.11
C LEU A 317 5.53 25.23 33.84
N PHE A 318 5.12 26.45 33.54
CA PHE A 318 5.65 27.69 34.10
C PHE A 318 4.73 28.29 35.16
N GLN A 319 5.32 29.00 36.13
CA GLN A 319 4.60 30.07 36.82
C GLN A 319 4.44 31.27 35.88
N ALA A 320 3.22 31.78 35.70
CA ALA A 320 2.97 32.91 34.80
C ALA A 320 3.74 34.18 35.21
N GLN A 321 3.93 34.41 36.52
CA GLN A 321 4.74 35.51 37.04
C GLN A 321 6.20 35.48 36.55
N ALA A 322 6.77 34.29 36.33
CA ALA A 322 8.10 34.14 35.78
C ALA A 322 8.17 34.61 34.32
N LEU A 323 7.18 34.23 33.50
CA LEU A 323 7.07 34.66 32.11
C LEU A 323 6.78 36.17 31.97
N ILE A 324 5.96 36.74 32.85
CA ILE A 324 5.71 38.20 32.92
C ILE A 324 6.99 38.95 33.30
N SER A 325 7.77 38.42 34.26
CA SER A 325 9.04 39.02 34.68
C SER A 325 10.11 38.94 33.59
N LEU A 326 10.10 37.86 32.80
CA LEU A 326 10.94 37.69 31.62
C LEU A 326 10.57 38.68 30.50
N GLU A 327 9.28 38.80 30.17
CA GLU A 327 8.80 39.70 29.13
C GLU A 327 9.09 41.17 29.43
N SER A 328 8.87 41.59 30.68
CA SER A 328 9.08 42.97 31.13
C SER A 328 10.55 43.37 31.30
N LYS A 329 11.43 42.44 31.70
CA LYS A 329 12.87 42.72 31.86
C LYS A 329 13.70 42.51 30.58
N THR A 330 13.23 41.63 29.68
CA THR A 330 13.89 41.35 28.40
C THR A 330 12.86 41.33 27.27
N TYR A 331 12.27 40.17 27.01
CA TYR A 331 11.19 39.84 26.09
C TYR A 331 10.88 38.34 26.29
N LEU A 332 9.79 37.78 25.76
CA LEU A 332 9.51 36.32 25.82
C LEU A 332 10.51 35.52 24.94
N TRP A 333 10.05 34.67 24.01
CA TRP A 333 10.95 33.98 23.09
C TRP A 333 11.54 34.99 22.11
N ASP A 334 12.84 34.87 21.84
CA ASP A 334 13.45 35.55 20.70
C ASP A 334 13.01 34.86 19.40
N PRO A 335 12.36 35.56 18.45
CA PRO A 335 11.97 34.99 17.16
C PRO A 335 13.15 34.60 16.26
N ARG A 336 14.40 34.88 16.65
CA ARG A 336 15.61 34.53 15.87
C ARG A 336 16.15 33.12 16.17
N PHE A 337 15.71 32.45 17.24
CA PHE A 337 16.17 31.11 17.60
C PHE A 337 15.19 30.02 17.15
N GLY A 338 15.74 28.93 16.62
CA GLY A 338 14.98 27.78 16.12
C GLY A 338 14.29 26.94 17.19
N LYS A 339 13.26 26.21 16.76
CA LYS A 339 12.37 25.36 17.59
C LYS A 339 13.04 24.45 18.64
N TRP A 340 14.33 24.15 18.48
CA TRP A 340 15.13 23.31 19.37
C TRP A 340 15.90 24.10 20.44
N SER A 341 16.32 25.33 20.13
CA SER A 341 17.20 26.15 20.97
C SER A 341 16.45 27.18 21.82
N THR A 342 15.28 27.68 21.37
CA THR A 342 14.64 28.83 22.02
C THR A 342 14.14 28.56 23.45
N ILE A 343 13.80 27.30 23.77
CA ILE A 343 13.41 26.93 25.15
C ILE A 343 14.62 26.97 26.07
N GLN A 344 15.73 26.36 25.66
CA GLN A 344 16.97 26.36 26.42
C GLN A 344 17.47 27.79 26.63
N GLU A 345 17.45 28.61 25.57
CA GLU A 345 17.81 30.01 25.62
C GLU A 345 16.93 30.82 26.58
N MET A 346 15.61 30.63 26.54
CA MET A 346 14.70 31.31 27.46
C MET A 346 14.87 30.84 28.91
N ILE A 347 15.11 29.54 29.16
CA ILE A 347 15.35 29.04 30.52
C ILE A 347 16.65 29.63 31.09
N LEU A 348 17.67 29.82 30.25
CA LEU A 348 18.91 30.48 30.64
C LEU A 348 18.71 31.98 30.96
N ARG A 349 17.96 32.72 30.15
CA ARG A 349 17.58 34.12 30.46
C ARG A 349 16.72 34.23 31.71
N LEU A 350 15.79 33.31 31.91
CA LEU A 350 14.97 33.25 33.12
C LEU A 350 15.84 32.98 34.36
N ALA A 351 16.82 32.08 34.26
CA ALA A 351 17.82 31.81 35.31
C ALA A 351 18.80 32.97 35.56
N GLU A 352 18.88 33.95 34.66
CA GLU A 352 19.59 35.21 34.87
C GLU A 352 18.73 36.23 35.61
N ILE A 353 17.45 36.29 35.28
CA ILE A 353 16.47 37.16 35.93
C ILE A 353 16.16 36.72 37.37
N THR A 354 16.16 35.42 37.65
CA THR A 354 15.98 34.89 39.02
C THR A 354 17.26 34.91 39.84
N ARG A 355 18.43 35.18 39.23
CA ARG A 355 19.74 35.15 39.90
C ARG A 355 19.90 36.26 40.94
N ASP A 356 19.08 37.31 40.86
CA ASP A 356 18.97 38.39 41.86
C ASP A 356 18.26 37.94 43.16
N GLU A 357 17.56 36.80 43.17
CA GLU A 357 16.95 36.20 44.37
C GLU A 357 17.75 34.94 44.79
N PRO A 358 18.75 35.07 45.70
CA PRO A 358 19.82 34.09 45.87
C PRO A 358 19.43 32.71 46.43
N ASN A 359 18.14 32.47 46.70
CA ASN A 359 17.59 31.19 47.18
C ASN A 359 16.56 30.55 46.21
N GLN A 360 16.19 31.21 45.10
CA GLN A 360 15.16 30.67 44.20
C GLN A 360 15.78 29.81 43.10
N GLN A 361 15.53 28.50 43.14
CA GLN A 361 15.84 27.61 42.02
C GLN A 361 14.92 27.94 40.82
N THR A 362 15.48 28.02 39.61
CA THR A 362 14.69 28.36 38.41
C THR A 362 13.88 27.19 37.88
N ILE A 363 14.42 25.96 38.00
CA ILE A 363 13.83 24.73 37.46
C ILE A 363 13.77 23.62 38.52
N THR A 364 12.77 22.76 38.42
CA THR A 364 12.77 21.43 39.03
C THR A 364 12.30 20.37 38.02
N TYR A 365 12.62 19.11 38.28
CA TYR A 365 12.20 17.96 37.48
C TYR A 365 11.13 17.15 38.22
N TYR A 366 10.14 16.64 37.48
CA TYR A 366 9.11 15.75 38.03
C TYR A 366 9.01 14.44 37.22
N PRO A 367 9.15 13.26 37.84
CA PRO A 367 9.30 11.97 37.14
C PRO A 367 7.98 11.37 36.60
N ASP A 368 6.99 12.21 36.30
CA ASP A 368 5.73 11.81 35.65
C ASP A 368 5.83 11.96 34.12
N LYS A 369 4.86 11.38 33.41
CA LYS A 369 5.07 10.82 32.07
C LYS A 369 4.05 11.36 31.07
N LEU A 370 4.37 12.40 30.31
CA LEU A 370 3.52 12.86 29.21
C LEU A 370 3.55 11.84 28.06
N VAL A 371 2.41 11.55 27.41
CA VAL A 371 2.34 10.58 26.31
C VAL A 371 2.33 11.29 24.96
N LYS A 372 3.32 11.04 24.11
CA LYS A 372 3.38 11.55 22.73
C LYS A 372 2.85 10.49 21.77
N ALA A 373 1.69 10.76 21.17
CA ALA A 373 1.12 9.89 20.14
C ALA A 373 1.90 10.05 18.83
N ARG A 374 2.26 8.93 18.19
CA ARG A 374 3.02 8.94 16.93
C ARG A 374 2.26 8.24 15.80
N THR A 375 1.35 8.97 15.19
CA THR A 375 0.62 8.60 13.97
C THR A 375 1.11 9.43 12.76
N GLN A 376 0.63 9.09 11.55
CA GLN A 376 1.13 9.44 10.21
C GLN A 376 2.00 10.70 10.04
N LYS A 377 3.01 10.62 9.16
CA LYS A 377 4.00 11.68 8.93
C LYS A 377 3.39 13.02 8.47
N TYR A 378 2.17 13.01 7.92
CA TYR A 378 1.49 14.16 7.35
C TYR A 378 -0.04 14.03 7.48
N ASN A 379 -0.77 15.15 7.44
CA ASN A 379 -2.23 15.16 7.25
C ASN A 379 -2.55 14.90 5.76
N LEU A 380 -3.31 13.84 5.47
CA LEU A 380 -3.77 13.49 4.12
C LEU A 380 -4.63 14.59 3.47
N GLU A 381 -5.50 15.25 4.24
CA GLU A 381 -6.39 16.31 3.75
C GLU A 381 -5.60 17.57 3.36
N SER A 382 -4.54 17.90 4.10
CA SER A 382 -3.63 19.00 3.75
C SER A 382 -2.70 18.65 2.58
N LEU A 383 -2.35 17.36 2.40
CA LEU A 383 -1.55 16.92 1.25
C LEU A 383 -2.36 16.76 -0.03
N ASP A 384 -3.67 16.56 0.07
CA ASP A 384 -4.58 16.61 -1.08
C ASP A 384 -4.51 17.97 -1.80
N GLN A 385 -4.20 19.04 -1.06
CA GLN A 385 -4.01 20.41 -1.58
C GLN A 385 -2.73 20.55 -2.43
N LEU A 386 -1.82 19.57 -2.41
CA LEU A 386 -0.70 19.46 -3.35
C LEU A 386 -1.00 18.65 -4.63
N LYS A 387 -2.24 18.17 -4.82
CA LYS A 387 -2.63 17.59 -6.11
C LYS A 387 -2.35 18.58 -7.26
N LEU A 388 -1.94 18.02 -8.38
CA LEU A 388 -1.50 18.78 -9.55
C LEU A 388 -2.72 19.14 -10.38
N HIS A 389 -2.87 20.41 -10.76
CA HIS A 389 -4.08 20.84 -11.45
C HIS A 389 -4.00 20.46 -12.94
N PRO A 390 -4.89 19.60 -13.43
CA PRO A 390 -4.57 18.81 -14.62
C PRO A 390 -5.07 19.40 -15.96
N GLN A 391 -5.83 20.50 -15.95
CA GLN A 391 -5.98 21.44 -17.09
C GLN A 391 -4.88 22.50 -17.16
N ARG A 392 -4.13 22.69 -16.06
CA ARG A 392 -3.06 23.69 -16.02
C ARG A 392 -1.74 23.02 -16.35
N GLN A 393 -0.83 23.77 -16.94
CA GLN A 393 0.54 23.34 -17.11
C GLN A 393 1.22 23.32 -15.73
N ASN A 394 1.57 22.14 -15.21
CA ASN A 394 2.26 22.00 -13.93
C ASN A 394 3.77 22.04 -14.17
N ILE A 395 4.42 23.04 -13.58
CA ILE A 395 5.87 23.24 -13.70
C ILE A 395 6.49 22.95 -12.33
N LEU A 396 7.43 22.00 -12.27
CA LEU A 396 8.23 21.74 -11.07
C LEU A 396 9.56 22.49 -11.16
N LEU A 397 9.82 23.37 -10.20
CA LEU A 397 11.11 24.02 -10.02
C LEU A 397 11.89 23.26 -8.96
N LEU A 398 13.02 22.67 -9.34
CA LEU A 398 13.97 22.08 -8.41
C LEU A 398 15.04 23.12 -8.07
N CYS A 399 15.03 23.59 -6.83
CA CYS A 399 15.94 24.61 -6.34
C CYS A 399 16.96 23.98 -5.40
N TYR A 400 18.25 24.09 -5.74
CA TYR A 400 19.34 23.60 -4.89
C TYR A 400 19.91 24.74 -4.07
N LEU A 401 19.91 24.58 -2.75
CA LEU A 401 20.47 25.55 -1.82
C LEU A 401 21.74 24.98 -1.19
N ASP A 402 22.79 25.80 -1.19
CA ASP A 402 23.99 25.61 -0.39
C ASP A 402 23.88 26.39 0.93
N ASN A 403 24.91 26.28 1.78
CA ASN A 403 24.99 27.03 3.04
C ASN A 403 24.97 28.57 2.89
N VAL A 404 25.19 29.11 1.68
CA VAL A 404 25.22 30.56 1.41
C VAL A 404 23.84 31.06 0.93
N SER A 405 23.08 30.21 0.24
CA SER A 405 21.77 30.50 -0.35
C SER A 405 20.58 29.97 0.47
N ARG A 406 20.84 29.21 1.54
CA ARG A 406 19.85 28.78 2.55
C ARG A 406 19.01 29.97 3.05
N GLY A 407 17.68 29.91 2.94
CA GLY A 407 16.80 31.05 3.26
C GLY A 407 16.39 31.92 2.06
N LEU A 408 16.92 31.67 0.85
CA LEU A 408 16.50 32.34 -0.39
C LEU A 408 15.29 31.68 -1.07
N GLU A 409 14.68 30.64 -0.49
CA GLU A 409 13.45 30.00 -1.01
C GLU A 409 12.36 31.03 -1.35
N PRO A 410 12.09 32.07 -0.53
CA PRO A 410 11.03 33.01 -0.86
C PRO A 410 11.39 33.97 -2.00
N LEU A 411 12.69 34.27 -2.17
CA LEU A 411 13.18 35.03 -3.33
C LEU A 411 13.10 34.19 -4.61
N LEU A 412 13.37 32.89 -4.51
CA LEU A 412 13.20 31.92 -5.59
C LEU A 412 11.71 31.73 -5.92
N SER A 413 10.82 31.64 -4.92
CA SER A 413 9.37 31.63 -5.12
C SER A 413 8.91 32.90 -5.82
N GLN A 414 9.38 34.08 -5.40
CA GLN A 414 9.04 35.34 -6.06
C GLN A 414 9.50 35.41 -7.52
N ARG A 415 10.70 34.88 -7.85
CA ARG A 415 11.19 34.74 -9.24
C ARG A 415 10.40 33.69 -10.02
N ALA A 416 9.97 32.62 -9.36
CA ALA A 416 9.06 31.62 -9.92
C ALA A 416 7.72 32.25 -10.29
N THR A 417 7.10 33.03 -9.40
CA THR A 417 5.85 33.75 -9.65
C THR A 417 5.93 34.66 -10.87
N ILE A 418 7.05 35.36 -11.07
CA ILE A 418 7.29 36.19 -12.26
C ILE A 418 7.32 35.35 -13.55
N THR A 419 7.81 34.11 -13.47
CA THR A 419 7.82 33.15 -14.59
C THR A 419 6.46 32.48 -14.82
N ALA A 420 5.64 32.39 -13.77
CA ALA A 420 4.41 31.60 -13.66
C ALA A 420 3.11 32.38 -13.90
N ASN A 421 3.19 33.60 -14.42
CA ASN A 421 2.18 34.62 -14.17
C ASN A 421 0.96 34.55 -15.12
N SER A 422 0.28 33.39 -15.18
CA SER A 422 -0.98 33.21 -15.92
C SER A 422 -1.89 32.15 -15.27
N GLU A 423 -3.21 32.32 -15.42
CA GLU A 423 -4.25 31.41 -14.90
C GLU A 423 -4.20 29.98 -15.48
N GLN A 424 -3.35 29.74 -16.47
CA GLN A 424 -3.21 28.50 -17.22
C GLN A 424 -2.05 27.62 -16.69
N GLN A 425 -1.30 28.08 -15.69
CA GLN A 425 -0.11 27.39 -15.18
C GLN A 425 -0.17 27.28 -13.65
N ASP A 426 0.25 26.13 -13.12
CA ASP A 426 0.50 25.94 -11.70
C ASP A 426 1.98 25.60 -11.50
N VAL A 427 2.62 26.23 -10.51
CA VAL A 427 4.05 26.04 -10.27
C VAL A 427 4.28 25.47 -8.90
N TYR A 428 5.11 24.43 -8.84
CA TYR A 428 5.47 23.68 -7.65
C TYR A 428 6.96 23.83 -7.43
N MET A 429 7.40 24.02 -6.20
CA MET A 429 8.80 24.21 -5.86
C MET A 429 9.26 23.10 -4.93
N GLY A 430 10.25 22.33 -5.38
CA GLY A 430 11.00 21.37 -4.59
C GLY A 430 12.36 21.97 -4.23
N VAL A 431 12.52 22.39 -2.98
CA VAL A 431 13.79 22.91 -2.45
C VAL A 431 14.57 21.76 -1.84
N HIS A 432 15.78 21.52 -2.35
CA HIS A 432 16.71 20.55 -1.79
C HIS A 432 17.97 21.27 -1.28
N ASP A 433 18.25 21.09 0.00
CA ASP A 433 19.42 21.58 0.70
C ASP A 433 20.59 20.61 0.48
N LEU A 434 21.73 21.07 -0.03
CA LEU A 434 22.86 20.23 -0.44
C LEU A 434 23.50 19.45 0.72
N ASP A 435 23.34 19.90 1.97
CA ASP A 435 23.82 19.20 3.18
C ASP A 435 22.75 18.30 3.83
N SER A 436 21.62 18.08 3.16
CA SER A 436 20.50 17.30 3.67
C SER A 436 20.07 16.22 2.68
N THR A 437 19.42 15.17 3.16
CA THR A 437 18.57 14.34 2.30
C THR A 437 17.17 14.94 2.12
N GLU A 438 16.75 15.84 3.02
CA GLU A 438 15.39 16.35 3.05
C GLU A 438 15.07 17.33 1.90
N ILE A 439 13.82 17.29 1.44
CA ILE A 439 13.28 18.16 0.39
C ILE A 439 12.02 18.82 0.93
N ILE A 440 11.96 20.14 0.81
CA ILE A 440 10.76 20.92 1.11
C ILE A 440 10.00 21.09 -0.20
N PHE A 441 8.76 20.61 -0.26
CA PHE A 441 7.91 20.68 -1.46
C PHE A 441 6.62 21.45 -1.16
N PHE A 442 6.24 22.36 -2.05
CA PHE A 442 5.01 23.17 -1.97
C PHE A 442 4.56 23.68 -3.34
N LYS A 443 3.33 24.19 -3.41
CA LYS A 443 2.79 24.93 -4.56
C LYS A 443 3.03 26.44 -4.38
N VAL A 444 3.51 27.14 -5.41
CA VAL A 444 3.73 28.60 -5.41
C VAL A 444 2.39 29.32 -5.29
N GLY A 445 2.32 30.39 -4.49
CA GLY A 445 1.05 31.00 -4.04
C GLY A 445 0.31 30.20 -2.96
N GLN A 446 0.80 29.01 -2.60
CA GLN A 446 0.36 28.21 -1.47
C GLN A 446 1.56 27.70 -0.65
N GLU A 447 2.69 28.42 -0.62
CA GLU A 447 3.95 28.10 0.11
C GLU A 447 3.73 27.76 1.59
N HIS A 448 2.63 28.31 2.05
CA HIS A 448 1.99 28.15 3.33
C HIS A 448 1.65 26.67 3.67
N LEU A 449 1.53 25.78 2.67
CA LEU A 449 1.32 24.32 2.73
C LEU A 449 2.59 23.61 2.23
N ARG A 450 3.63 23.61 3.06
CA ARG A 450 4.93 23.00 2.76
C ARG A 450 5.11 21.67 3.47
N PHE A 451 5.65 20.69 2.76
CA PHE A 451 5.83 19.34 3.25
C PHE A 451 7.29 18.91 3.11
N ALA A 452 7.85 18.38 4.19
CA ALA A 452 9.24 17.93 4.25
C ALA A 452 9.31 16.40 4.03
N PHE A 453 9.86 16.01 2.88
CA PHE A 453 10.13 14.62 2.52
C PHE A 453 11.59 14.30 2.87
N ALA A 454 11.86 13.12 3.41
CA ALA A 454 13.18 12.75 3.93
C ALA A 454 14.21 12.46 2.83
N ASN A 455 13.75 12.23 1.60
CA ASN A 455 14.56 12.04 0.39
C ASN A 455 13.68 12.15 -0.87
N ARG A 456 14.32 12.19 -2.06
CA ARG A 456 13.62 12.30 -3.35
C ARG A 456 12.73 11.09 -3.62
N GLN A 457 13.11 9.91 -3.12
CA GLN A 457 12.33 8.68 -3.30
C GLN A 457 11.03 8.70 -2.50
N GLU A 458 11.01 9.28 -1.29
CA GLU A 458 9.79 9.48 -0.50
C GLU A 458 8.86 10.50 -1.16
N LEU A 459 9.39 11.64 -1.64
CA LEU A 459 8.62 12.62 -2.40
C LEU A 459 7.94 11.97 -3.63
N VAL A 460 8.71 11.25 -4.46
CA VAL A 460 8.19 10.55 -5.64
C VAL A 460 7.14 9.51 -5.27
N ASN A 461 7.38 8.72 -4.23
CA ASN A 461 6.43 7.72 -3.74
C ASN A 461 5.12 8.38 -3.29
N TYR A 462 5.21 9.49 -2.57
CA TYR A 462 4.05 10.15 -1.97
C TYR A 462 3.20 10.90 -3.01
N LEU A 463 3.84 11.62 -3.94
CA LEU A 463 3.16 12.21 -5.09
C LEU A 463 2.42 11.13 -5.89
N SER A 464 3.05 9.96 -6.10
CA SER A 464 2.43 8.81 -6.77
C SER A 464 1.26 8.18 -5.98
N SER A 465 1.19 8.34 -4.66
CA SER A 465 0.09 7.80 -3.84
C SER A 465 -1.09 8.75 -3.69
N LEU A 466 -0.90 10.07 -3.77
CA LEU A 466 -1.99 11.07 -3.69
C LEU A 466 -2.92 11.02 -4.91
N SER A 467 -2.32 10.93 -6.09
CA SER A 467 -2.97 10.44 -7.29
C SER A 467 -1.90 9.68 -8.06
N PRO A 468 -2.20 8.46 -8.52
CA PRO A 468 -1.29 7.73 -9.40
C PRO A 468 -0.72 8.64 -10.52
N GLY A 469 -1.55 9.46 -11.15
CA GLY A 469 -1.15 10.24 -12.32
C GLY A 469 -0.34 11.50 -12.04
N ASN A 470 -0.10 11.90 -10.79
CA ASN A 470 0.59 13.17 -10.47
C ASN A 470 1.94 13.30 -11.20
N ASN A 471 2.82 12.31 -11.16
CA ASN A 471 4.12 12.42 -11.83
C ASN A 471 4.04 12.49 -13.37
N LEU A 472 2.85 12.26 -13.96
CA LEU A 472 2.57 12.43 -15.40
C LEU A 472 2.00 13.82 -15.75
N LEU A 473 1.57 14.59 -14.77
CA LEU A 473 0.95 15.91 -14.94
C LEU A 473 1.97 17.04 -14.93
N PHE A 474 3.23 16.77 -14.62
CA PHE A 474 4.32 17.74 -14.82
C PHE A 474 4.75 17.76 -16.28
N GLU A 475 4.44 18.85 -17.00
CA GLU A 475 4.94 19.09 -18.36
C GLU A 475 6.39 19.61 -18.37
N GLN A 476 6.87 20.21 -17.27
CA GLN A 476 8.19 20.81 -17.22
C GLN A 476 8.85 20.68 -15.85
N ILE A 477 10.14 20.36 -15.82
CA ILE A 477 11.01 20.43 -14.64
C ILE A 477 12.11 21.44 -14.95
N ARG A 478 12.25 22.50 -14.15
CA ARG A 478 13.36 23.46 -14.27
C ARG A 478 14.34 23.23 -13.12
N VAL A 479 15.60 22.94 -13.44
CA VAL A 479 16.63 22.61 -12.44
C VAL A 479 17.51 23.84 -12.20
N TYR A 480 17.22 24.57 -11.12
CA TYR A 480 18.01 25.70 -10.66
C TYR A 480 19.11 25.20 -9.71
N ASN A 481 20.26 24.85 -10.28
CA ASN A 481 21.47 24.52 -9.53
C ASN A 481 22.52 25.64 -9.70
N TRP A 482 22.97 26.22 -8.58
CA TRP A 482 24.03 27.23 -8.58
C TRP A 482 25.44 26.60 -8.69
N HIS A 483 25.58 25.31 -8.39
CA HIS A 483 26.86 24.60 -8.36
C HIS A 483 26.91 23.41 -9.33
N PHE A 484 27.42 23.70 -10.53
CA PHE A 484 27.94 22.75 -11.52
C PHE A 484 26.93 21.83 -12.25
N LEU A 485 27.35 21.43 -13.46
CA LEU A 485 26.60 20.63 -14.42
C LEU A 485 26.93 19.13 -14.28
N GLU A 486 25.95 18.33 -14.71
CA GLU A 486 25.96 16.86 -14.92
C GLU A 486 25.79 15.92 -13.70
N ASP A 487 26.51 16.05 -12.59
CA ASP A 487 26.28 15.17 -11.42
C ASP A 487 26.45 15.90 -10.06
N PHE A 488 25.55 15.58 -9.13
CA PHE A 488 25.55 16.14 -7.78
C PHE A 488 26.78 15.71 -6.98
N TYR A 489 27.57 16.68 -6.54
CA TYR A 489 28.53 16.48 -5.47
C TYR A 489 28.01 17.05 -4.16
N ASP A 490 27.65 16.15 -3.26
CA ASP A 490 27.70 16.45 -1.83
C ASP A 490 29.17 16.57 -1.40
N THR A 491 29.52 17.67 -0.73
CA THR A 491 30.86 17.87 -0.17
C THR A 491 31.08 17.11 1.14
N ASN A 492 30.01 16.64 1.78
CA ASN A 492 29.94 16.03 3.11
C ASN A 492 29.47 14.56 3.11
N GLY A 493 28.91 14.07 2.00
CA GLY A 493 28.62 12.65 1.76
C GLY A 493 27.28 12.13 2.32
N HIS A 494 26.29 13.03 2.49
CA HIS A 494 24.94 12.75 2.97
C HIS A 494 23.88 12.55 1.87
N THR A 495 24.18 12.80 0.60
CA THR A 495 23.19 12.75 -0.50
C THR A 495 22.40 11.45 -0.59
N ASP A 496 21.09 11.60 -0.75
CA ASP A 496 20.19 10.54 -1.22
C ASP A 496 20.71 9.96 -2.56
N PRO A 497 20.82 8.63 -2.69
CA PRO A 497 21.45 7.94 -3.83
C PRO A 497 20.77 8.15 -5.19
N MET A 498 19.61 8.80 -5.26
CA MET A 498 18.94 9.11 -6.53
C MET A 498 19.52 10.38 -7.21
N THR A 499 20.27 10.19 -8.30
CA THR A 499 20.78 11.28 -9.16
C THR A 499 19.66 12.12 -9.80
N ILE A 500 19.94 13.32 -10.32
CA ILE A 500 18.96 14.10 -11.12
C ILE A 500 18.35 13.23 -12.20
N LYS A 501 19.18 12.49 -12.95
CA LYS A 501 18.73 11.66 -14.07
C LYS A 501 17.78 10.56 -13.62
N ALA A 502 18.01 9.98 -12.43
CA ALA A 502 17.13 8.97 -11.86
C ALA A 502 15.85 9.56 -11.25
N PHE A 503 15.89 10.78 -10.70
CA PHE A 503 14.72 11.53 -10.22
C PHE A 503 13.83 11.99 -11.37
N THR A 504 14.38 12.71 -12.36
CA THR A 504 13.62 13.24 -13.49
C THR A 504 13.05 12.13 -14.38
N ALA A 505 13.69 10.96 -14.45
CA ALA A 505 13.11 9.77 -15.09
C ALA A 505 11.82 9.25 -14.43
N LYS A 506 11.45 9.72 -13.23
CA LYS A 506 10.14 9.43 -12.59
C LYS A 506 9.01 10.31 -13.11
N PHE A 507 9.34 11.36 -13.88
CA PHE A 507 8.41 12.31 -14.47
C PHE A 507 8.46 12.16 -16.00
N PRO A 508 7.88 11.08 -16.57
CA PRO A 508 8.16 10.66 -17.94
C PRO A 508 7.71 11.68 -19.01
N ARG A 509 6.89 12.67 -18.66
CA ARG A 509 6.40 13.72 -19.57
C ARG A 509 7.05 15.08 -19.38
N ALA A 510 7.81 15.27 -18.31
CA ALA A 510 8.40 16.56 -18.01
C ALA A 510 9.58 16.86 -18.94
N GLU A 511 9.53 18.01 -19.60
CA GLU A 511 10.67 18.64 -20.23
C GLU A 511 11.63 19.15 -19.15
N VAL A 512 12.79 18.50 -19.00
CA VAL A 512 13.82 18.91 -18.04
C VAL A 512 14.71 20.00 -18.64
N LEU A 513 14.65 21.20 -18.07
CA LEU A 513 15.44 22.36 -18.48
C LEU A 513 16.49 22.76 -17.44
N TYR A 514 17.64 23.21 -17.94
CA TYR A 514 18.66 23.90 -17.17
C TYR A 514 18.78 25.34 -17.70
N PRO A 515 18.45 26.36 -16.89
CA PRO A 515 18.67 27.74 -17.24
C PRO A 515 20.15 28.10 -17.07
N GLU A 516 20.72 28.90 -17.99
CA GLU A 516 22.04 29.48 -17.80
C GLU A 516 22.09 30.39 -16.55
N GLN A 517 23.28 30.50 -15.94
CA GLN A 517 23.48 31.18 -14.65
C GLN A 517 23.44 32.72 -14.76
N ASP A 518 23.73 33.26 -15.94
CA ASP A 518 23.55 34.69 -16.21
C ASP A 518 22.06 35.02 -16.38
N CYS A 519 21.68 36.25 -16.03
CA CYS A 519 20.28 36.71 -15.94
C CYS A 519 19.52 36.83 -17.29
N TYR A 520 20.03 36.20 -18.35
CA TYR A 520 19.37 35.99 -19.63
C TYR A 520 19.11 34.50 -19.81
N LEU A 521 17.84 34.11 -19.77
CA LEU A 521 17.39 32.73 -19.97
C LEU A 521 17.71 32.24 -21.39
N GLN A 522 18.91 31.69 -21.61
CA GLN A 522 19.09 30.65 -22.62
C GLN A 522 18.88 29.29 -21.94
N GLU A 523 17.94 28.52 -22.47
CA GLU A 523 17.55 27.21 -21.96
C GLU A 523 18.42 26.15 -22.65
N LEU A 524 19.18 25.38 -21.87
CA LEU A 524 20.02 24.32 -22.42
C LEU A 524 19.20 23.05 -22.74
N PRO A 525 19.48 22.32 -23.85
CA PRO A 525 18.60 21.25 -24.34
C PRO A 525 18.36 20.05 -23.42
N VAL A 526 17.22 19.41 -23.68
CA VAL A 526 16.38 18.65 -22.75
C VAL A 526 16.87 17.23 -22.41
N ILE A 527 16.84 16.88 -21.12
CA ILE A 527 16.84 15.47 -20.67
C ILE A 527 15.39 14.94 -20.70
N ASN A 528 15.20 13.72 -21.21
CA ASN A 528 13.91 13.02 -21.45
C ASN A 528 13.21 13.32 -22.80
N SER A 529 13.97 13.31 -23.90
CA SER A 529 13.45 13.51 -25.27
C SER A 529 12.50 12.44 -25.79
N LYS A 530 12.47 11.22 -25.23
CA LYS A 530 11.76 10.05 -25.77
C LYS A 530 10.26 10.33 -25.97
N TYR A 531 9.56 10.74 -24.93
CA TYR A 531 8.09 10.85 -24.98
C TYR A 531 7.61 12.10 -25.73
N ARG A 532 8.40 13.18 -25.75
CA ARG A 532 8.14 14.33 -26.63
C ARG A 532 8.33 13.98 -28.10
N GLN A 533 9.36 13.18 -28.42
CA GLN A 533 9.56 12.68 -29.77
C GLN A 533 8.37 11.80 -30.20
N LEU A 534 7.87 10.92 -29.32
CA LEU A 534 6.66 10.12 -29.57
C LEU A 534 5.41 11.00 -29.79
N LEU A 535 5.17 12.03 -28.98
CA LEU A 535 4.06 12.98 -29.18
C LEU A 535 4.13 13.68 -30.56
N VAL A 536 5.32 14.11 -30.98
CA VAL A 536 5.52 14.74 -32.29
C VAL A 536 5.39 13.73 -33.43
N THR A 537 5.89 12.49 -33.29
CA THR A 537 5.85 11.49 -34.38
C THR A 537 4.54 10.74 -34.51
N GLU A 538 3.83 10.49 -33.41
CA GLU A 538 2.59 9.69 -33.40
C GLU A 538 1.33 10.57 -33.48
N TYR A 539 1.35 11.77 -32.88
CA TYR A 539 0.18 12.66 -32.76
C TYR A 539 0.38 14.05 -33.35
N ASN A 540 1.59 14.38 -33.86
CA ASN A 540 1.92 15.70 -34.40
C ASN A 540 1.63 16.87 -33.43
N GLN A 541 1.81 16.63 -32.12
CA GLN A 541 1.67 17.64 -31.06
C GLN A 541 3.00 17.87 -30.34
N GLU A 542 3.28 19.12 -29.96
CA GLU A 542 4.51 19.47 -29.22
C GLU A 542 4.43 19.21 -27.70
N SER A 543 3.21 19.00 -27.17
CA SER A 543 2.95 18.74 -25.75
C SER A 543 1.81 17.73 -25.54
N PHE A 544 1.79 17.05 -24.38
CA PHE A 544 0.68 16.16 -24.02
C PHE A 544 -0.62 16.94 -23.76
N ALA A 545 -0.53 18.20 -23.30
CA ALA A 545 -1.70 19.05 -23.07
C ALA A 545 -2.45 19.38 -24.37
N SER A 546 -1.74 19.46 -25.49
CA SER A 546 -2.27 19.78 -26.84
C SER A 546 -3.05 18.64 -27.51
N LEU A 547 -2.92 17.40 -27.02
CA LEU A 547 -3.68 16.24 -27.50
C LEU A 547 -5.19 16.39 -27.18
N THR A 548 -6.06 15.83 -28.03
CA THR A 548 -7.47 15.63 -27.67
C THR A 548 -7.60 14.63 -26.51
N ARG A 549 -8.79 14.55 -25.92
CA ARG A 549 -9.05 13.66 -24.79
C ARG A 549 -8.85 12.18 -25.14
N GLU A 550 -9.23 11.80 -26.35
CA GLU A 550 -9.14 10.45 -26.90
C GLU A 550 -7.67 10.09 -27.14
N GLU A 551 -6.92 10.98 -27.80
CA GLU A 551 -5.48 10.87 -28.02
C GLU A 551 -4.69 10.77 -26.70
N LYS A 552 -5.10 11.52 -25.66
CA LYS A 552 -4.49 11.45 -24.31
C LYS A 552 -4.67 10.07 -23.67
N ILE A 553 -5.85 9.46 -23.81
CA ILE A 553 -6.15 8.12 -23.30
C ILE A 553 -5.36 7.07 -24.09
N GLU A 554 -5.36 7.18 -25.41
CA GLU A 554 -4.61 6.31 -26.31
C GLU A 554 -3.11 6.34 -25.98
N PHE A 555 -2.50 7.53 -25.89
CA PHE A 555 -1.09 7.70 -25.53
C PHE A 555 -0.76 7.17 -24.13
N LEU A 556 -1.64 7.37 -23.14
CA LEU A 556 -1.48 6.79 -21.78
C LEU A 556 -1.44 5.25 -21.80
N ASN A 557 -2.28 4.64 -22.64
CA ASN A 557 -2.45 3.19 -22.72
C ASN A 557 -1.33 2.55 -23.56
N ASN A 558 -1.08 3.07 -24.76
CA ASN A 558 -0.07 2.57 -25.71
C ASN A 558 1.35 2.60 -25.13
N HIS A 559 1.67 3.61 -24.30
CA HIS A 559 2.98 3.75 -23.66
C HIS A 559 3.02 3.26 -22.20
N HIS A 560 1.97 2.57 -21.73
CA HIS A 560 1.84 1.99 -20.39
C HIS A 560 2.15 2.97 -19.25
N LEU A 561 1.75 4.23 -19.40
CA LEU A 561 2.06 5.29 -18.43
C LEU A 561 1.06 5.33 -17.26
N ARG A 562 -0.07 4.61 -17.32
CA ARG A 562 -1.02 4.49 -16.20
C ARG A 562 -0.39 3.76 -15.01
N PRO A 563 -0.31 4.38 -13.81
CA PRO A 563 0.24 3.75 -12.63
C PRO A 563 -0.80 2.92 -11.88
N LYS A 564 -0.28 1.90 -11.21
CA LYS A 564 -1.00 0.70 -10.75
C LYS A 564 -1.51 0.83 -9.32
N ILE A 565 -2.64 0.19 -9.00
CA ILE A 565 -3.11 0.06 -7.61
C ILE A 565 -2.20 -0.92 -6.85
N LYS A 566 -1.66 -0.45 -5.72
CA LYS A 566 -0.84 -1.27 -4.80
C LYS A 566 -1.62 -1.80 -3.60
N SER A 567 -2.62 -1.06 -3.16
CA SER A 567 -3.53 -1.46 -2.07
C SER A 567 -4.89 -0.82 -2.31
N ILE A 568 -5.95 -1.62 -2.26
CA ILE A 568 -7.33 -1.12 -2.39
C ILE A 568 -7.78 -0.33 -1.16
N ASN A 569 -7.20 -0.58 0.03
CA ASN A 569 -7.60 0.05 1.29
C ASN A 569 -7.40 1.58 1.28
N GLN A 570 -6.55 2.10 0.39
CA GLN A 570 -6.33 3.54 0.18
C GLN A 570 -7.56 4.26 -0.37
N PHE A 571 -8.50 3.51 -0.97
CA PHE A 571 -9.71 4.02 -1.61
C PHE A 571 -10.97 3.74 -0.80
N GLU A 572 -10.86 3.24 0.44
CA GLU A 572 -12.03 2.96 1.28
C GLU A 572 -12.82 4.23 1.58
N ARG A 573 -14.09 4.23 1.17
CA ARG A 573 -15.04 5.31 1.41
C ARG A 573 -16.43 4.72 1.51
N ARG A 574 -17.17 5.13 2.54
CA ARG A 574 -18.57 4.73 2.75
C ARG A 574 -19.52 5.81 2.25
N LEU A 575 -20.54 5.39 1.50
CA LEU A 575 -21.73 6.18 1.17
C LEU A 575 -23.00 5.38 1.51
N TYR A 576 -23.06 4.13 1.04
CA TYR A 576 -24.16 3.19 1.28
C TYR A 576 -23.70 1.77 1.61
N SER A 577 -22.46 1.38 1.34
CA SER A 577 -21.96 0.05 1.71
C SER A 577 -21.78 -0.10 3.24
N GLN A 578 -21.50 -1.31 3.71
CA GLN A 578 -21.35 -1.59 5.15
C GLN A 578 -20.07 -0.95 5.74
N ASN A 579 -18.95 -1.02 5.01
CA ASN A 579 -17.63 -0.58 5.44
C ASN A 579 -17.08 0.53 4.53
N GLY A 580 -16.20 0.22 3.58
CA GLY A 580 -15.54 1.18 2.67
C GLY A 580 -15.63 0.81 1.19
N GLU A 581 -16.49 -0.16 0.87
CA GLU A 581 -16.58 -0.83 -0.42
C GLU A 581 -16.97 0.11 -1.57
N ASP A 582 -17.85 1.11 -1.37
CA ASP A 582 -18.27 2.05 -2.43
C ASP A 582 -17.05 2.70 -3.13
N GLY A 583 -16.05 3.13 -2.33
CA GLY A 583 -14.83 3.74 -2.83
C GLY A 583 -13.86 2.74 -3.49
N ILE A 584 -13.73 1.53 -2.93
CA ILE A 584 -12.92 0.44 -3.53
C ILE A 584 -13.47 0.08 -4.91
N ILE A 585 -14.79 -0.14 -5.02
CA ILE A 585 -15.49 -0.50 -6.25
C ILE A 585 -15.22 0.57 -7.32
N ASN A 586 -15.43 1.84 -6.97
CA ASN A 586 -15.20 2.97 -7.87
C ASN A 586 -13.73 3.02 -8.33
N ALA A 587 -12.75 2.77 -7.45
CA ALA A 587 -11.33 2.75 -7.80
C ALA A 587 -10.94 1.56 -8.69
N ILE A 588 -11.49 0.36 -8.47
CA ILE A 588 -11.24 -0.82 -9.31
C ILE A 588 -11.75 -0.55 -10.74
N PHE A 589 -13.03 -0.19 -10.90
CA PHE A 589 -13.62 0.10 -12.21
C PHE A 589 -13.01 1.32 -12.90
N THR A 590 -12.47 2.29 -12.15
CA THR A 590 -11.66 3.39 -12.69
C THR A 590 -10.37 2.91 -13.37
N LYS A 591 -9.76 1.81 -12.88
CA LYS A 591 -8.57 1.23 -13.51
C LYS A 591 -8.92 0.33 -14.69
N ILE A 592 -9.84 -0.63 -14.50
CA ILE A 592 -10.13 -1.68 -15.49
C ILE A 592 -11.15 -1.26 -16.55
N GLY A 593 -11.78 -0.08 -16.42
CA GLY A 593 -12.87 0.37 -17.29
C GLY A 593 -14.20 -0.32 -16.99
N LEU A 594 -15.25 0.04 -17.74
CA LEU A 594 -16.59 -0.54 -17.66
C LEU A 594 -16.88 -1.38 -18.92
N THR A 595 -17.96 -2.18 -18.91
CA THR A 595 -18.45 -2.83 -20.14
C THR A 595 -19.95 -2.67 -20.36
N ASN A 596 -20.77 -3.05 -19.39
CA ASN A 596 -22.24 -3.01 -19.52
C ASN A 596 -22.95 -2.39 -18.31
N GLN A 597 -22.20 -1.95 -17.30
CA GLN A 597 -22.72 -1.32 -16.08
C GLN A 597 -23.80 -2.19 -15.42
N PHE A 598 -23.65 -3.51 -15.54
CA PHE A 598 -24.57 -4.49 -14.97
C PHE A 598 -23.96 -5.10 -13.71
N PHE A 599 -24.71 -5.04 -12.60
CA PHE A 599 -24.33 -5.68 -11.35
C PHE A 599 -25.28 -6.82 -10.95
N VAL A 600 -24.79 -7.70 -10.08
CA VAL A 600 -25.60 -8.66 -9.34
C VAL A 600 -25.18 -8.63 -7.88
N GLU A 601 -26.13 -8.60 -6.94
CA GLU A 601 -25.85 -8.67 -5.51
C GLU A 601 -26.82 -9.60 -4.77
N PHE A 602 -26.27 -10.47 -3.91
CA PHE A 602 -27.03 -11.38 -3.05
C PHE A 602 -27.03 -10.88 -1.60
N GLY A 603 -28.11 -11.19 -0.88
CA GLY A 603 -28.28 -10.84 0.54
C GLY A 603 -28.29 -9.34 0.83
N VAL A 604 -28.77 -8.55 -0.14
CA VAL A 604 -28.91 -7.09 -0.01
C VAL A 604 -29.79 -6.63 1.16
N GLY A 605 -30.49 -7.55 1.84
CA GLY A 605 -31.56 -7.23 2.77
C GLY A 605 -32.60 -6.35 2.07
N ASN A 606 -32.81 -5.16 2.63
CA ASN A 606 -33.72 -4.16 2.07
C ASN A 606 -33.08 -3.24 0.99
N GLY A 607 -31.82 -3.49 0.58
CA GLY A 607 -31.11 -2.69 -0.41
C GLY A 607 -30.88 -1.23 -0.01
N THR A 608 -30.91 -0.91 1.29
CA THR A 608 -30.57 0.44 1.79
C THR A 608 -29.11 0.58 2.21
N GLU A 609 -28.53 -0.50 2.74
CA GLU A 609 -27.10 -0.69 2.96
C GLU A 609 -26.65 -1.89 2.12
N CYS A 610 -25.97 -1.65 1.01
CA CYS A 610 -25.45 -2.69 0.10
C CYS A 610 -24.42 -2.09 -0.88
N ASN A 611 -23.57 -2.93 -1.49
CA ASN A 611 -22.46 -2.51 -2.35
C ASN A 611 -22.91 -1.91 -3.69
N THR A 612 -24.11 -2.26 -4.16
CA THR A 612 -24.61 -1.81 -5.48
C THR A 612 -25.50 -0.56 -5.42
N ARG A 613 -25.88 -0.09 -4.24
CA ARG A 613 -26.78 1.08 -4.12
C ARG A 613 -26.17 2.36 -4.70
N TYR A 614 -24.89 2.64 -4.45
CA TYR A 614 -24.22 3.80 -5.03
C TYR A 614 -24.22 3.74 -6.57
N LEU A 615 -23.93 2.55 -7.13
CA LEU A 615 -23.90 2.33 -8.57
C LEU A 615 -25.29 2.55 -9.21
N ARG A 616 -26.34 2.00 -8.58
CA ARG A 616 -27.74 2.13 -9.02
C ARG A 616 -28.27 3.56 -8.92
N GLU A 617 -28.04 4.25 -7.80
CA GLU A 617 -28.65 5.56 -7.52
C GLU A 617 -27.84 6.75 -8.04
N GLN A 618 -26.53 6.59 -8.24
CA GLN A 618 -25.61 7.70 -8.57
C GLN A 618 -24.78 7.47 -9.84
N LYS A 619 -24.75 6.25 -10.41
CA LYS A 619 -23.97 5.92 -11.62
C LYS A 619 -24.80 5.30 -12.75
N ASN A 620 -26.12 5.25 -12.61
CA ASN A 620 -27.07 4.65 -13.58
C ASN A 620 -26.82 3.18 -13.92
N TRP A 621 -26.11 2.43 -13.07
CA TRP A 621 -25.95 0.99 -13.28
C TRP A 621 -27.30 0.27 -13.14
N THR A 622 -27.50 -0.74 -13.97
CA THR A 622 -28.63 -1.66 -13.86
C THR A 622 -28.16 -2.97 -13.23
N GLY A 623 -29.07 -3.80 -12.74
CA GLY A 623 -28.64 -5.03 -12.11
C GLY A 623 -29.73 -5.78 -11.36
N LEU A 624 -29.33 -6.91 -10.82
CA LEU A 624 -30.16 -7.85 -10.09
C LEU A 624 -29.77 -7.86 -8.60
N MET A 625 -30.67 -7.40 -7.74
CA MET A 625 -30.54 -7.56 -6.28
C MET A 625 -31.47 -8.68 -5.82
N ILE A 626 -30.96 -9.61 -5.02
CA ILE A 626 -31.71 -10.79 -4.55
C ILE A 626 -31.64 -10.88 -3.03
N ASP A 627 -32.78 -11.14 -2.39
CA ASP A 627 -32.85 -11.45 -0.96
C ASP A 627 -33.98 -12.46 -0.64
N GLY A 628 -33.80 -13.28 0.39
CA GLY A 628 -34.75 -14.31 0.81
C GLY A 628 -35.93 -13.82 1.67
N GLN A 629 -35.89 -12.57 2.15
CA GLN A 629 -36.87 -12.03 3.11
C GLN A 629 -38.33 -12.07 2.61
N GLU A 630 -39.28 -12.05 3.54
CA GLU A 630 -40.69 -12.28 3.22
C GLU A 630 -41.35 -11.16 2.41
N ASN A 631 -40.87 -9.92 2.54
CA ASN A 631 -41.41 -8.73 1.86
C ASN A 631 -40.28 -7.76 1.43
N PRO A 632 -39.48 -8.09 0.41
CA PRO A 632 -38.42 -7.20 -0.05
C PRO A 632 -38.98 -5.95 -0.75
N PRO A 633 -38.23 -4.82 -0.75
CA PRO A 633 -38.57 -3.64 -1.56
C PRO A 633 -38.66 -3.97 -3.05
N ALA A 634 -39.42 -3.18 -3.82
CA ALA A 634 -39.77 -3.49 -5.21
C ALA A 634 -38.57 -3.63 -6.19
N ASN A 635 -37.39 -3.12 -5.80
CA ASN A 635 -36.13 -3.23 -6.52
C ASN A 635 -35.33 -4.50 -6.19
N VAL A 636 -35.76 -5.31 -5.21
CA VAL A 636 -35.08 -6.52 -4.74
C VAL A 636 -35.97 -7.74 -5.02
N GLN A 637 -35.42 -8.75 -5.69
CA GLN A 637 -36.13 -9.97 -6.06
C GLN A 637 -36.18 -10.94 -4.87
N ARG A 638 -37.36 -11.50 -4.61
CA ARG A 638 -37.57 -12.47 -3.52
C ARG A 638 -37.18 -13.88 -3.97
N GLU A 639 -35.95 -14.28 -3.72
CA GLU A 639 -35.47 -15.65 -3.99
C GLU A 639 -34.54 -16.12 -2.88
N PHE A 640 -34.58 -17.42 -2.58
CA PHE A 640 -33.60 -18.06 -1.70
C PHE A 640 -32.51 -18.69 -2.58
N VAL A 641 -31.30 -18.13 -2.56
CA VAL A 641 -30.20 -18.54 -3.45
C VAL A 641 -29.54 -19.82 -2.94
N THR A 642 -29.35 -20.80 -3.83
CA THR A 642 -28.64 -22.06 -3.55
C THR A 642 -27.67 -22.41 -4.68
N ALA A 643 -26.80 -23.39 -4.46
CA ALA A 643 -25.87 -23.85 -5.50
C ALA A 643 -26.59 -24.49 -6.69
N GLU A 644 -27.78 -25.07 -6.50
CA GLU A 644 -28.55 -25.69 -7.59
C GLU A 644 -29.29 -24.66 -8.44
N ASN A 645 -29.76 -23.56 -7.85
CA ASN A 645 -30.68 -22.63 -8.53
C ASN A 645 -30.02 -21.37 -9.11
N ILE A 646 -28.80 -21.03 -8.71
CA ILE A 646 -28.22 -19.71 -9.02
C ILE A 646 -28.16 -19.39 -10.52
N GLN A 647 -27.84 -20.38 -11.36
CA GLN A 647 -27.78 -20.20 -12.81
C GLN A 647 -29.17 -20.06 -13.45
N ASP A 648 -30.18 -20.76 -12.92
CA ASP A 648 -31.58 -20.60 -13.33
C ASP A 648 -32.12 -19.23 -12.93
N LEU A 649 -31.72 -18.69 -11.76
CA LEU A 649 -32.05 -17.33 -11.34
C LEU A 649 -31.42 -16.29 -12.27
N PHE A 650 -30.15 -16.47 -12.66
CA PHE A 650 -29.49 -15.59 -13.62
C PHE A 650 -30.20 -15.59 -14.98
N ALA A 651 -30.58 -16.77 -15.49
CA ALA A 651 -31.33 -16.90 -16.73
C ALA A 651 -32.73 -16.27 -16.62
N LYS A 652 -33.46 -16.55 -15.52
CA LYS A 652 -34.80 -15.99 -15.22
C LYS A 652 -34.82 -14.47 -15.23
N TYR A 653 -33.78 -13.84 -14.69
CA TYR A 653 -33.66 -12.39 -14.57
C TYR A 653 -32.87 -11.73 -15.71
N ASN A 654 -32.49 -12.50 -16.75
CA ASN A 654 -31.76 -12.03 -17.93
C ASN A 654 -30.41 -11.36 -17.58
N VAL A 655 -29.68 -11.92 -16.61
CA VAL A 655 -28.30 -11.51 -16.32
C VAL A 655 -27.43 -11.75 -17.56
N PRO A 656 -26.62 -10.77 -18.01
CA PRO A 656 -25.68 -10.98 -19.10
C PRO A 656 -24.62 -12.05 -18.75
N GLN A 657 -24.19 -12.89 -19.70
CA GLN A 657 -23.15 -13.89 -19.44
C GLN A 657 -21.83 -13.26 -18.98
N GLU A 658 -21.43 -12.12 -19.55
CA GLU A 658 -20.34 -11.31 -19.04
C GLU A 658 -20.92 -10.00 -18.48
N PHE A 659 -20.59 -9.65 -17.24
CA PHE A 659 -21.09 -8.45 -16.57
C PHE A 659 -20.05 -7.80 -15.67
N ASP A 660 -20.26 -6.55 -15.26
CA ASP A 660 -19.23 -5.80 -14.56
C ASP A 660 -19.00 -6.30 -13.12
N LEU A 661 -20.03 -6.35 -12.26
CA LEU A 661 -19.87 -6.59 -10.82
C LEU A 661 -20.77 -7.71 -10.27
N LEU A 662 -20.19 -8.67 -9.56
CA LEU A 662 -20.90 -9.62 -8.67
C LEU A 662 -20.54 -9.33 -7.21
N SER A 663 -21.54 -9.27 -6.32
CA SER A 663 -21.36 -9.12 -4.87
C SER A 663 -22.13 -10.23 -4.14
N ILE A 664 -21.45 -10.96 -3.26
CA ILE A 664 -21.93 -12.20 -2.63
C ILE A 664 -21.84 -12.03 -1.11
N ASP A 665 -22.99 -11.95 -0.46
CA ASP A 665 -23.15 -11.83 0.99
C ASP A 665 -24.36 -12.70 1.40
N LEU A 666 -24.14 -13.97 1.69
CA LEU A 666 -25.16 -14.96 2.04
C LEU A 666 -24.98 -15.53 3.46
N ASP A 667 -24.05 -14.96 4.23
CA ASP A 667 -23.44 -15.42 5.48
C ASP A 667 -22.84 -16.86 5.47
N PHE A 668 -23.50 -17.84 4.84
CA PHE A 668 -23.22 -19.26 5.01
C PHE A 668 -22.73 -19.98 3.75
N ASN A 669 -23.40 -19.80 2.62
CA ASN A 669 -23.20 -20.62 1.41
C ASN A 669 -22.38 -19.95 0.30
N ASP A 670 -21.76 -18.82 0.59
CA ASP A 670 -21.04 -17.91 -0.31
C ASP A 670 -20.09 -18.63 -1.27
N PHE A 671 -19.20 -19.45 -0.70
CA PHE A 671 -18.24 -20.26 -1.44
C PHE A 671 -18.93 -21.24 -2.41
N TRP A 672 -20.00 -21.90 -1.97
CA TRP A 672 -20.70 -22.93 -2.75
C TRP A 672 -21.54 -22.33 -3.87
N VAL A 673 -22.19 -21.19 -3.62
CA VAL A 673 -22.91 -20.44 -4.65
C VAL A 673 -21.94 -19.86 -5.68
N TRP A 674 -20.81 -19.26 -5.26
CA TRP A 674 -19.80 -18.79 -6.21
C TRP A 674 -19.17 -19.93 -7.02
N LYS A 675 -18.95 -21.11 -6.41
CA LYS A 675 -18.48 -22.31 -7.10
C LYS A 675 -19.49 -22.83 -8.15
N ALA A 676 -20.79 -22.68 -7.91
CA ALA A 676 -21.83 -23.15 -8.80
C ALA A 676 -22.07 -22.26 -10.04
N ILE A 677 -21.73 -20.98 -9.99
CA ILE A 677 -21.79 -20.07 -11.16
C ILE A 677 -20.71 -20.49 -12.17
N LYS A 678 -21.08 -21.03 -13.32
CA LYS A 678 -20.15 -21.55 -14.35
C LYS A 678 -20.28 -20.88 -15.70
N ASP A 679 -21.49 -20.57 -16.12
CA ASP A 679 -21.77 -20.03 -17.47
C ASP A 679 -21.73 -18.49 -17.53
N TYR A 680 -21.27 -17.86 -16.44
CA TYR A 680 -21.24 -16.42 -16.27
C TYR A 680 -19.89 -15.95 -15.71
N LYS A 681 -19.36 -14.88 -16.28
CA LYS A 681 -18.06 -14.27 -15.98
C LYS A 681 -18.24 -12.79 -15.58
N PRO A 682 -18.49 -12.48 -14.30
CA PRO A 682 -18.32 -11.11 -13.81
C PRO A 682 -16.87 -10.62 -14.02
N ARG A 683 -16.66 -9.29 -14.06
CA ARG A 683 -15.30 -8.72 -14.15
C ARG A 683 -14.67 -8.47 -12.78
N VAL A 684 -15.52 -8.18 -11.78
CA VAL A 684 -15.17 -8.03 -10.38
C VAL A 684 -16.12 -8.88 -9.53
N VAL A 685 -15.58 -9.61 -8.55
CA VAL A 685 -16.34 -10.33 -7.53
C VAL A 685 -15.98 -9.78 -6.15
N ILE A 686 -16.99 -9.39 -5.38
CA ILE A 686 -16.89 -9.11 -3.95
C ILE A 686 -17.55 -10.29 -3.24
N ILE A 687 -16.91 -10.82 -2.20
CA ILE A 687 -17.44 -11.95 -1.45
C ILE A 687 -17.03 -11.86 0.02
N GLU A 688 -17.97 -12.14 0.92
CA GLU A 688 -17.67 -12.21 2.35
C GLU A 688 -16.72 -13.38 2.66
N TYR A 689 -15.78 -13.19 3.59
CA TYR A 689 -14.92 -14.27 4.07
C TYR A 689 -14.74 -14.26 5.58
N ASN A 690 -14.55 -15.45 6.14
CA ASN A 690 -14.40 -15.65 7.57
C ASN A 690 -12.96 -15.35 8.01
N SER A 691 -12.69 -14.08 8.32
CA SER A 691 -11.41 -13.58 8.82
C SER A 691 -11.02 -14.07 10.21
N THR A 692 -11.88 -14.82 10.92
CA THR A 692 -11.50 -15.47 12.19
C THR A 692 -10.57 -16.67 11.96
N ILE A 693 -10.44 -17.13 10.71
CA ILE A 693 -9.61 -18.26 10.28
C ILE A 693 -8.27 -17.74 9.73
N PRO A 694 -7.11 -18.17 10.27
CA PRO A 694 -5.79 -17.72 9.80
C PRO A 694 -5.58 -17.90 8.30
N PHE A 695 -4.84 -16.97 7.68
CA PHE A 695 -4.55 -16.96 6.24
C PHE A 695 -4.04 -18.29 5.67
N ALA A 696 -3.30 -19.09 6.45
CA ALA A 696 -2.73 -20.36 5.99
C ALA A 696 -3.72 -21.54 6.02
N GLU A 697 -4.90 -21.39 6.61
CA GLU A 697 -5.89 -22.46 6.78
C GLU A 697 -6.99 -22.39 5.71
N SER A 698 -7.12 -23.43 4.89
CA SER A 698 -8.12 -23.50 3.81
C SER A 698 -9.37 -24.23 4.30
N LYS A 699 -10.33 -23.48 4.85
CA LYS A 699 -11.54 -24.02 5.49
C LYS A 699 -12.83 -23.48 4.88
N VAL A 700 -13.86 -24.31 4.88
CA VAL A 700 -15.23 -23.98 4.41
C VAL A 700 -16.28 -24.69 5.27
N VAL A 701 -17.47 -24.11 5.42
CA VAL A 701 -18.62 -24.87 5.96
C VAL A 701 -19.04 -25.97 4.99
N ASN A 702 -19.55 -27.10 5.49
CA ASN A 702 -20.18 -28.08 4.60
C ASN A 702 -21.41 -27.45 3.94
N TYR A 703 -21.59 -27.69 2.64
CA TYR A 703 -22.74 -27.19 1.92
C TYR A 703 -24.05 -27.73 2.53
N ASP A 704 -24.99 -26.82 2.78
CA ASP A 704 -26.36 -27.13 3.19
C ASP A 704 -27.27 -26.15 2.45
N SER A 705 -28.09 -26.65 1.53
CA SER A 705 -29.00 -25.82 0.72
C SER A 705 -30.09 -25.12 1.54
N GLN A 706 -30.25 -25.45 2.84
CA GLN A 706 -31.12 -24.76 3.80
C GLN A 706 -30.32 -24.20 4.98
N GLY A 707 -28.99 -24.24 4.92
CA GLY A 707 -28.09 -23.72 5.94
C GLY A 707 -28.18 -22.20 6.05
N THR A 708 -28.44 -21.73 7.26
CA THR A 708 -28.40 -20.31 7.62
C THR A 708 -27.39 -20.09 8.74
N TRP A 709 -26.74 -18.94 8.74
CA TRP A 709 -25.80 -18.58 9.79
C TRP A 709 -26.46 -18.50 11.18
N ASP A 710 -25.74 -18.94 12.23
CA ASP A 710 -26.25 -19.07 13.60
C ASP A 710 -25.67 -18.04 14.59
N GLY A 711 -25.06 -16.96 14.06
CA GLY A 711 -24.44 -15.92 14.88
C GLY A 711 -23.08 -16.31 15.50
N THR A 712 -22.47 -17.41 15.03
CA THR A 712 -21.13 -17.86 15.49
C THR A 712 -20.08 -17.76 14.39
N ASN A 713 -18.79 -17.95 14.71
CA ASN A 713 -17.74 -17.97 13.70
C ASN A 713 -17.72 -19.25 12.82
N PHE A 714 -18.80 -20.04 12.80
CA PHE A 714 -19.01 -21.16 11.88
C PHE A 714 -19.90 -20.71 10.70
N PHE A 715 -19.27 -20.12 9.69
CA PHE A 715 -19.92 -19.49 8.53
C PHE A 715 -18.94 -19.36 7.36
N GLY A 716 -19.46 -19.17 6.15
CA GLY A 716 -18.72 -18.93 4.91
C GLY A 716 -17.48 -19.82 4.68
N ALA A 717 -16.39 -19.17 4.26
CA ALA A 717 -15.09 -19.81 4.04
C ALA A 717 -13.92 -18.88 4.45
N SER A 718 -12.78 -19.48 4.74
CA SER A 718 -11.49 -18.81 4.92
C SER A 718 -11.05 -18.04 3.66
N LEU A 719 -10.16 -17.04 3.81
CA LEU A 719 -9.60 -16.35 2.65
C LEU A 719 -8.79 -17.31 1.74
N ALA A 720 -8.09 -18.29 2.29
CA ALA A 720 -7.36 -19.29 1.49
C ALA A 720 -8.28 -20.11 0.59
N ALA A 721 -9.44 -20.54 1.11
CA ALA A 721 -10.46 -21.21 0.32
C ALA A 721 -11.01 -20.30 -0.80
N MET A 722 -11.32 -19.03 -0.49
CA MET A 722 -11.77 -18.07 -1.50
C MET A 722 -10.70 -17.77 -2.55
N ILE A 723 -9.41 -17.71 -2.18
CA ILE A 723 -8.29 -17.55 -3.12
C ILE A 723 -8.16 -18.77 -4.05
N GLN A 724 -8.30 -20.00 -3.53
CA GLN A 724 -8.27 -21.21 -4.34
C GLN A 724 -9.44 -21.21 -5.34
N LEU A 725 -10.65 -20.90 -4.88
CA LEU A 725 -11.82 -20.82 -5.74
C LEU A 725 -11.71 -19.70 -6.80
N GLY A 726 -11.22 -18.51 -6.42
CA GLY A 726 -10.99 -17.41 -7.35
C GLY A 726 -10.01 -17.79 -8.46
N LYS A 727 -8.86 -18.39 -8.11
CA LYS A 727 -7.86 -18.88 -9.08
C LYS A 727 -8.48 -19.91 -10.04
N ALA A 728 -9.20 -20.90 -9.51
CA ALA A 728 -9.91 -21.91 -10.30
C ALA A 728 -11.12 -21.38 -11.08
N LYS A 729 -11.36 -20.06 -11.06
CA LYS A 729 -12.37 -19.38 -11.88
C LYS A 729 -11.78 -18.26 -12.75
N GLY A 730 -10.46 -18.04 -12.72
CA GLY A 730 -9.77 -16.98 -13.48
C GLY A 730 -9.83 -15.60 -12.82
N TYR A 731 -9.76 -15.53 -11.48
CA TYR A 731 -9.73 -14.29 -10.71
C TYR A 731 -8.58 -14.22 -9.71
N THR A 732 -8.00 -13.03 -9.60
CA THR A 732 -6.96 -12.68 -8.64
C THR A 732 -7.52 -11.82 -7.52
N LEU A 733 -7.22 -12.17 -6.27
CA LEU A 733 -7.47 -11.32 -5.10
C LEU A 733 -6.66 -10.02 -5.21
N VAL A 734 -7.33 -8.88 -5.27
CA VAL A 734 -6.70 -7.54 -5.26
C VAL A 734 -6.65 -6.90 -3.86
N GLY A 735 -7.40 -7.45 -2.90
CA GLY A 735 -7.30 -7.13 -1.47
C GLY A 735 -8.55 -7.51 -0.68
N CYS A 736 -8.50 -7.28 0.63
CA CYS A 736 -9.65 -7.32 1.52
C CYS A 736 -9.88 -5.93 2.13
N ASP A 737 -11.12 -5.60 2.51
CA ASP A 737 -11.43 -4.37 3.24
C ASP A 737 -10.75 -4.36 4.63
N ASN A 738 -10.51 -3.17 5.19
CA ASN A 738 -9.79 -3.02 6.45
C ASN A 738 -10.47 -3.71 7.65
N ARG A 739 -11.77 -4.02 7.59
CA ARG A 739 -12.46 -4.76 8.66
C ARG A 739 -12.26 -6.27 8.62
N GLY A 740 -11.78 -6.80 7.49
CA GLY A 740 -11.67 -8.23 7.27
C GLY A 740 -13.04 -8.88 7.15
N ILE A 741 -13.91 -8.33 6.30
CA ILE A 741 -15.25 -8.85 6.01
C ILE A 741 -15.30 -9.21 4.52
N ASN A 742 -14.99 -8.25 3.64
CA ASN A 742 -15.15 -8.39 2.20
C ASN A 742 -13.80 -8.60 1.48
N ALA A 743 -13.73 -9.63 0.64
CA ALA A 743 -12.61 -9.90 -0.25
C ALA A 743 -12.95 -9.49 -1.70
N PHE A 744 -12.01 -8.82 -2.37
CA PHE A 744 -12.17 -8.29 -3.71
C PHE A 744 -11.33 -9.07 -4.72
N PHE A 745 -11.99 -9.65 -5.70
CA PHE A 745 -11.42 -10.42 -6.79
C PHE A 745 -11.66 -9.72 -8.12
N VAL A 746 -10.65 -9.67 -8.98
CA VAL A 746 -10.74 -9.10 -10.33
C VAL A 746 -10.30 -10.16 -11.33
N ALA A 747 -10.97 -10.25 -12.47
CA ALA A 747 -10.65 -11.21 -13.52
C ALA A 747 -9.18 -11.06 -13.98
N ASP A 748 -8.49 -12.19 -14.19
CA ASP A 748 -7.03 -12.23 -14.36
C ASP A 748 -6.53 -11.45 -15.59
N ASP A 749 -7.35 -11.37 -16.64
CA ASP A 749 -7.12 -10.58 -17.85
C ASP A 749 -7.08 -9.06 -17.60
N LEU A 750 -7.68 -8.59 -16.50
CA LEU A 750 -7.75 -7.17 -16.09
C LEU A 750 -6.71 -6.78 -15.02
N ILE A 751 -5.88 -7.72 -14.56
CA ILE A 751 -4.84 -7.46 -13.54
C ILE A 751 -3.62 -6.75 -14.16
N SER A 752 -3.17 -7.24 -15.32
CA SER A 752 -1.93 -6.78 -15.94
C SER A 752 -2.04 -5.33 -16.39
N GLY A 753 -1.05 -4.51 -16.04
CA GLY A 753 -1.06 -3.06 -16.32
C GLY A 753 -1.86 -2.22 -15.31
N HIS A 754 -2.78 -2.80 -14.55
CA HIS A 754 -3.67 -2.06 -13.64
C HIS A 754 -3.31 -2.19 -12.15
N PHE A 755 -2.72 -3.32 -11.73
CA PHE A 755 -2.38 -3.60 -10.32
C PHE A 755 -0.88 -3.97 -10.14
N ASP A 756 -0.35 -3.66 -8.96
CA ASP A 756 1.02 -3.93 -8.48
C ASP A 756 0.92 -4.51 -7.06
N LEU A 757 0.42 -5.76 -7.00
CA LEU A 757 -0.06 -6.37 -5.77
C LEU A 757 1.09 -6.94 -4.91
N PRO A 758 1.03 -6.78 -3.58
CA PRO A 758 1.90 -7.51 -2.65
C PRO A 758 1.53 -9.01 -2.59
N PRO A 759 2.35 -9.86 -1.94
CA PRO A 759 2.00 -11.26 -1.67
C PRO A 759 0.63 -11.39 -0.99
N GLN A 760 -0.14 -12.43 -1.34
CA GLN A 760 -1.55 -12.58 -0.91
C GLN A 760 -1.73 -12.60 0.62
N GLU A 761 -0.71 -13.01 1.38
CA GLU A 761 -0.69 -12.92 2.85
C GLU A 761 -0.80 -11.48 3.37
N GLN A 762 -0.22 -10.51 2.66
CA GLN A 762 -0.25 -9.08 3.05
C GLN A 762 -1.59 -8.40 2.69
N LEU A 763 -2.40 -9.07 1.85
CA LEU A 763 -3.77 -8.66 1.51
C LEU A 763 -4.80 -9.15 2.53
N TYR A 764 -4.48 -10.17 3.32
CA TYR A 764 -5.33 -10.66 4.41
C TYR A 764 -5.54 -9.59 5.49
N ARG A 765 -6.74 -9.58 6.08
CA ARG A 765 -7.11 -8.70 7.20
C ARG A 765 -7.78 -9.56 8.27
N THR A 766 -7.28 -9.47 9.50
CA THR A 766 -7.95 -10.03 10.68
C THR A 766 -9.18 -9.19 11.04
N PRO A 767 -10.20 -9.76 11.72
CA PRO A 767 -11.37 -9.00 12.13
C PRO A 767 -10.96 -7.85 13.05
N THR A 768 -11.44 -6.65 12.76
CA THR A 768 -11.23 -5.45 13.59
C THR A 768 -12.40 -5.19 14.56
N TRP A 769 -13.25 -6.19 14.78
CA TRP A 769 -14.53 -6.09 15.45
C TRP A 769 -14.82 -7.37 16.26
N GLY A 770 -15.88 -7.33 17.07
CA GLY A 770 -16.24 -8.44 17.97
C GLY A 770 -15.62 -8.33 19.36
N ALA A 771 -15.62 -9.43 20.12
CA ALA A 771 -15.08 -9.45 21.48
C ALA A 771 -13.55 -9.44 21.46
N ILE A 772 -12.92 -8.69 22.38
CA ILE A 772 -11.46 -8.61 22.46
C ILE A 772 -10.93 -9.70 23.40
N GLU A 773 -10.16 -10.65 22.87
CA GLU A 773 -9.41 -11.64 23.66
C GLU A 773 -7.90 -11.41 23.45
N ASN A 774 -7.11 -11.33 24.52
CA ASN A 774 -5.67 -11.07 24.47
C ASN A 774 -5.25 -9.82 23.66
N GLY A 775 -6.12 -8.81 23.56
CA GLY A 775 -5.89 -7.58 22.79
C GLY A 775 -6.22 -7.67 21.30
N ILE A 776 -6.73 -8.82 20.82
CA ILE A 776 -7.11 -9.04 19.43
C ILE A 776 -8.65 -9.17 19.35
N PRO A 777 -9.35 -8.45 18.45
CA PRO A 777 -10.76 -8.68 18.20
C PRO A 777 -10.97 -10.08 17.59
N THR A 778 -11.95 -10.82 18.10
CA THR A 778 -12.17 -12.23 17.74
C THR A 778 -13.22 -12.45 16.66
N GLY A 779 -13.82 -11.37 16.14
CA GLY A 779 -14.97 -11.46 15.24
C GLY A 779 -16.21 -12.02 15.95
N HIS A 780 -16.93 -12.93 15.28
CA HIS A 780 -18.12 -13.56 15.84
C HIS A 780 -17.81 -14.50 17.00
N ARG A 781 -18.82 -14.77 17.83
CA ARG A 781 -18.74 -15.70 18.95
C ARG A 781 -18.25 -17.07 18.48
N LYS A 782 -17.25 -17.63 19.17
CA LYS A 782 -16.71 -18.96 18.86
C LYS A 782 -17.78 -20.05 18.87
N SER A 783 -17.82 -20.85 17.82
CA SER A 783 -18.66 -22.05 17.70
C SER A 783 -17.99 -23.27 18.34
N SER A 784 -18.79 -24.31 18.61
CA SER A 784 -18.28 -25.66 18.92
C SER A 784 -18.23 -26.57 17.69
N LYS A 785 -18.71 -26.09 16.54
CA LYS A 785 -18.65 -26.76 15.24
C LYS A 785 -17.30 -26.47 14.57
N ASN A 786 -16.75 -27.46 13.86
CA ASN A 786 -15.53 -27.29 13.06
C ASN A 786 -15.88 -27.24 11.57
N MET A 787 -15.27 -26.31 10.84
CA MET A 787 -15.34 -26.25 9.38
C MET A 787 -14.49 -27.36 8.75
N ALA A 788 -14.86 -27.77 7.53
CA ALA A 788 -14.11 -28.77 6.78
C ALA A 788 -12.82 -28.15 6.22
N GLU A 789 -11.72 -28.90 6.26
CA GLU A 789 -10.51 -28.57 5.50
C GLU A 789 -10.80 -28.79 4.01
N LEU A 790 -10.68 -27.72 3.22
CA LEU A 790 -10.75 -27.75 1.77
C LEU A 790 -9.38 -28.19 1.24
N SER A 791 -9.24 -29.49 0.99
CA SER A 791 -8.09 -30.02 0.25
C SER A 791 -8.09 -29.49 -1.19
N THR A 792 -6.90 -29.30 -1.77
CA THR A 792 -6.73 -28.79 -3.15
C THR A 792 -7.59 -29.57 -4.16
N ALA A 793 -7.66 -30.90 -3.97
CA ALA A 793 -8.49 -31.84 -4.74
C ALA A 793 -10.02 -31.59 -4.70
N MET A 794 -10.55 -30.66 -3.88
CA MET A 794 -11.95 -30.26 -3.93
C MET A 794 -12.24 -29.08 -4.86
N VAL A 795 -11.21 -28.35 -5.32
CA VAL A 795 -11.38 -27.17 -6.17
C VAL A 795 -11.04 -27.50 -7.63
N ASP A 796 -10.02 -28.33 -7.86
CA ASP A 796 -9.50 -28.63 -9.19
C ASP A 796 -10.26 -29.76 -9.88
N LEU A 797 -11.28 -29.40 -10.67
CA LEU A 797 -11.86 -30.29 -11.69
C LEU A 797 -12.69 -29.59 -12.79
N THR A 798 -12.49 -28.29 -13.07
CA THR A 798 -13.18 -27.66 -14.23
C THR A 798 -12.56 -26.41 -14.87
N VAL A 799 -11.40 -25.88 -14.44
CA VAL A 799 -10.72 -24.78 -15.15
C VAL A 799 -9.21 -24.98 -15.16
N THR A 800 -8.72 -25.65 -16.19
CA THR A 800 -7.34 -25.49 -16.66
C THR A 800 -7.36 -24.63 -17.94
N ILE A 801 -6.27 -23.91 -18.23
CA ILE A 801 -6.09 -22.94 -19.33
C ILE A 801 -6.58 -21.50 -19.01
N ALA A 802 -5.85 -20.80 -18.14
CA ALA A 802 -5.79 -19.32 -18.11
C ALA A 802 -4.52 -18.77 -17.39
N ALA A 803 -3.31 -19.25 -17.72
CA ALA A 803 -2.08 -18.79 -17.07
C ALA A 803 -1.66 -17.37 -17.53
N LYS A 804 -1.60 -16.37 -16.63
CA LYS A 804 -0.91 -15.08 -16.90
C LYS A 804 -0.60 -14.16 -15.69
N ASN A 805 0.27 -14.61 -14.77
CA ASN A 805 1.33 -13.76 -14.17
C ASN A 805 2.24 -14.53 -13.18
N GLU A 806 2.65 -15.76 -13.53
CA GLU A 806 3.75 -16.40 -12.80
C GLU A 806 5.10 -15.82 -13.23
N SER A 807 6.03 -15.71 -12.27
CA SER A 807 7.45 -15.57 -12.60
C SER A 807 7.86 -16.72 -13.51
N MET A 808 8.53 -16.42 -14.64
CA MET A 808 8.97 -17.46 -15.57
C MET A 808 10.11 -18.28 -14.96
N THR A 809 10.13 -19.58 -15.24
CA THR A 809 11.26 -20.45 -14.94
C THR A 809 12.48 -20.00 -15.73
N GLU A 810 13.67 -20.02 -15.11
CA GLU A 810 14.88 -19.71 -15.86
C GLU A 810 15.21 -20.80 -16.89
N LYS A 811 15.63 -20.40 -18.09
CA LYS A 811 16.10 -21.31 -19.15
C LYS A 811 17.17 -22.29 -18.65
N SER A 812 18.04 -21.84 -17.75
CA SER A 812 19.08 -22.63 -17.08
C SER A 812 18.49 -23.83 -16.32
N GLU A 813 17.46 -23.60 -15.50
CA GLU A 813 16.78 -24.63 -14.70
C GLU A 813 16.01 -25.62 -15.58
N LEU A 814 15.34 -25.12 -16.62
CA LEU A 814 14.67 -25.96 -17.61
C LEU A 814 15.65 -26.88 -18.33
N GLN A 815 16.73 -26.32 -18.88
CA GLN A 815 17.77 -27.11 -19.54
C GLN A 815 18.39 -28.17 -18.63
N LEU A 816 18.48 -27.92 -17.32
CA LEU A 816 18.96 -28.90 -16.35
C LEU A 816 17.94 -30.03 -16.12
N LEU A 817 16.64 -29.74 -16.09
CA LEU A 817 15.60 -30.77 -16.01
C LEU A 817 15.55 -31.62 -17.29
N LEU A 818 15.51 -30.99 -18.47
CA LEU A 818 15.45 -31.71 -19.76
C LEU A 818 16.64 -32.68 -19.91
N LYS A 819 17.85 -32.24 -19.55
CA LYS A 819 19.07 -33.09 -19.58
C LYS A 819 19.03 -34.32 -18.67
N LYS A 820 18.23 -34.32 -17.60
CA LYS A 820 18.01 -35.52 -16.76
C LYS A 820 17.04 -36.51 -17.40
N LEU A 821 16.14 -36.03 -18.26
CA LEU A 821 15.10 -36.80 -18.93
C LEU A 821 15.55 -37.34 -20.30
N TYR A 822 16.76 -37.01 -20.76
CA TYR A 822 17.31 -37.50 -22.02
C TYR A 822 17.21 -39.03 -22.14
N PRO A 823 16.48 -39.56 -23.14
CA PRO A 823 16.23 -40.99 -23.26
C PRO A 823 17.52 -41.79 -23.41
N ILE A 824 17.65 -42.87 -22.64
CA ILE A 824 18.79 -43.80 -22.71
C ILE A 824 18.43 -45.07 -23.47
N ALA A 825 19.35 -45.51 -24.34
CA ALA A 825 19.31 -46.83 -24.94
C ALA A 825 19.84 -47.86 -23.93
N SER A 826 19.19 -49.04 -23.86
CA SER A 826 19.60 -50.17 -23.02
C SER A 826 19.75 -51.45 -23.85
N ASP A 827 20.04 -52.58 -23.19
CA ASP A 827 20.01 -53.91 -23.78
C ASP A 827 18.59 -54.47 -24.00
N LYS A 828 17.54 -53.70 -23.67
CA LYS A 828 16.14 -54.01 -23.95
C LYS A 828 15.67 -53.24 -25.19
N GLU A 829 15.34 -53.97 -26.25
CA GLU A 829 14.70 -53.38 -27.43
C GLU A 829 13.33 -52.80 -27.06
N LEU A 830 12.97 -51.66 -27.63
CA LEU A 830 11.64 -51.08 -27.51
C LEU A 830 10.66 -51.84 -28.42
N VAL A 831 9.47 -52.13 -27.92
CA VAL A 831 8.34 -52.68 -28.69
C VAL A 831 7.11 -51.79 -28.48
N ARG A 832 6.24 -51.66 -29.47
CA ARG A 832 4.95 -50.97 -29.29
C ARG A 832 3.94 -51.93 -28.68
N LEU A 833 3.25 -51.48 -27.63
CA LEU A 833 2.04 -52.10 -27.09
C LEU A 833 0.87 -51.15 -27.34
N GLY A 834 -0.31 -51.69 -27.64
CA GLY A 834 -1.50 -50.93 -27.98
C GLY A 834 -1.62 -50.55 -29.46
N PRO A 835 -2.61 -49.72 -29.82
CA PRO A 835 -2.90 -49.33 -31.21
C PRO A 835 -1.75 -48.59 -31.90
N LYS A 836 -1.90 -48.37 -33.20
CA LYS A 836 -0.99 -47.56 -34.04
C LYS A 836 -1.22 -46.04 -33.95
N GLN A 837 -2.02 -45.61 -33.01
CA GLN A 837 -2.43 -44.22 -32.83
C GLN A 837 -2.44 -43.97 -31.32
N ASP A 838 -3.22 -43.00 -30.89
CA ASP A 838 -3.48 -42.67 -29.50
C ASP A 838 -3.78 -43.88 -28.60
N GLY A 839 -3.27 -43.86 -27.37
CA GLY A 839 -3.33 -44.97 -26.41
C GLY A 839 -2.38 -46.16 -26.70
N GLY A 840 -1.36 -45.97 -27.54
CA GLY A 840 -0.34 -47.00 -27.82
C GLY A 840 1.09 -46.46 -27.65
N TYR A 841 1.95 -47.20 -26.96
CA TYR A 841 3.20 -46.68 -26.38
C TYR A 841 4.40 -47.59 -26.66
N LEU A 842 5.62 -47.03 -26.70
CA LEU A 842 6.87 -47.79 -26.91
C LEU A 842 7.53 -48.19 -25.59
N VAL A 843 7.53 -49.49 -25.31
CA VAL A 843 7.91 -50.06 -24.02
C VAL A 843 9.16 -50.96 -24.16
N PRO A 844 10.14 -50.89 -23.24
CA PRO A 844 11.24 -51.83 -23.18
C PRO A 844 10.75 -53.28 -23.01
N ASN A 845 11.26 -54.19 -23.85
CA ASN A 845 10.92 -55.61 -23.82
C ASN A 845 11.56 -56.33 -22.60
N ASP A 846 11.01 -56.05 -21.41
CA ASP A 846 11.45 -56.60 -20.12
C ASP A 846 10.26 -57.09 -19.28
N PHE A 847 9.27 -57.68 -19.93
CA PHE A 847 7.99 -58.08 -19.33
C PHE A 847 8.07 -59.31 -18.42
N LEU A 848 9.10 -60.15 -18.57
CA LEU A 848 9.18 -61.44 -17.88
C LEU A 848 9.23 -61.27 -16.35
N GLY A 849 8.17 -61.72 -15.67
CA GLY A 849 8.01 -61.61 -14.22
C GLY A 849 7.28 -60.36 -13.73
N ILE A 850 6.83 -59.48 -14.63
CA ILE A 850 5.79 -58.50 -14.31
C ILE A 850 4.48 -59.27 -14.09
N LYS A 851 3.82 -59.06 -12.95
CA LYS A 851 2.63 -59.82 -12.54
C LYS A 851 1.32 -59.13 -12.93
N ALA A 852 1.33 -57.81 -12.96
CA ALA A 852 0.15 -57.02 -13.29
C ALA A 852 0.51 -55.66 -13.90
N CYS A 853 -0.38 -55.19 -14.76
CA CYS A 853 -0.45 -53.81 -15.23
C CYS A 853 -1.52 -53.07 -14.40
N PHE A 854 -1.22 -51.85 -14.00
CA PHE A 854 -2.21 -50.87 -13.51
C PHE A 854 -2.30 -49.76 -14.56
N SER A 855 -3.52 -49.43 -14.96
CA SER A 855 -3.82 -48.47 -16.03
C SER A 855 -5.04 -47.64 -15.61
N PRO A 856 -4.85 -46.45 -15.04
CA PRO A 856 -5.93 -45.50 -14.78
C PRO A 856 -6.06 -44.47 -15.90
N GLY A 857 -7.31 -44.07 -16.16
CA GLY A 857 -7.70 -43.23 -17.29
C GLY A 857 -7.54 -43.98 -18.61
N VAL A 858 -8.60 -44.73 -18.95
CA VAL A 858 -8.61 -45.60 -20.14
C VAL A 858 -9.58 -45.09 -21.19
N ALA A 859 -10.55 -44.26 -20.78
CA ALA A 859 -11.53 -43.64 -21.65
C ALA A 859 -12.12 -44.65 -22.67
N ASP A 860 -12.10 -44.30 -23.94
CA ASP A 860 -12.71 -45.07 -25.04
C ASP A 860 -11.76 -46.11 -25.67
N SER A 861 -10.57 -46.34 -25.09
CA SER A 861 -9.57 -47.29 -25.58
C SER A 861 -9.16 -48.31 -24.51
N SER A 862 -8.73 -49.51 -24.92
CA SER A 862 -8.16 -50.50 -23.98
C SER A 862 -7.15 -51.43 -24.66
N GLY A 863 -6.51 -50.94 -25.73
CA GLY A 863 -5.64 -51.75 -26.59
C GLY A 863 -4.29 -52.07 -25.97
N PHE A 864 -3.69 -51.11 -25.24
CA PHE A 864 -2.44 -51.34 -24.51
C PHE A 864 -2.64 -52.36 -23.38
N GLU A 865 -3.75 -52.23 -22.67
CA GLU A 865 -4.16 -53.09 -21.56
C GLU A 865 -4.38 -54.52 -22.05
N LYS A 866 -4.97 -54.66 -23.24
CA LYS A 866 -5.17 -55.95 -23.88
C LYS A 866 -3.86 -56.60 -24.29
N ASP A 867 -2.92 -55.87 -24.88
CA ASP A 867 -1.58 -56.40 -25.18
C ASP A 867 -0.84 -56.82 -23.89
N CYS A 868 -0.98 -56.07 -22.80
CA CYS A 868 -0.50 -56.48 -21.47
C CYS A 868 -1.17 -57.76 -20.95
N ALA A 869 -2.48 -57.94 -21.17
CA ALA A 869 -3.21 -59.15 -20.81
C ALA A 869 -2.80 -60.36 -21.67
N ASP A 870 -2.56 -60.17 -22.97
CA ASP A 870 -2.10 -61.22 -23.89
C ASP A 870 -0.63 -61.63 -23.60
N LEU A 871 0.17 -60.73 -23.01
CA LEU A 871 1.45 -61.05 -22.37
C LEU A 871 1.31 -61.80 -21.02
N GLY A 872 0.08 -62.05 -20.55
CA GLY A 872 -0.24 -62.85 -19.36
C GLY A 872 -0.32 -62.06 -18.04
N MET A 873 -0.31 -60.73 -18.09
CA MET A 873 -0.47 -59.89 -16.89
C MET A 873 -1.93 -59.84 -16.44
N LYS A 874 -2.18 -59.73 -15.12
CA LYS A 874 -3.47 -59.20 -14.66
C LYS A 874 -3.52 -57.71 -14.98
N VAL A 875 -4.64 -57.19 -15.45
CA VAL A 875 -4.74 -55.76 -15.77
C VAL A 875 -5.83 -55.14 -14.94
N PHE A 876 -5.44 -54.19 -14.10
CA PHE A 876 -6.34 -53.40 -13.27
C PHE A 876 -6.55 -52.07 -13.95
N LEU A 877 -7.81 -51.77 -14.28
CA LEU A 877 -8.20 -50.55 -14.96
C LEU A 877 -9.00 -49.67 -14.00
N ALA A 878 -8.75 -48.36 -13.97
CA ALA A 878 -9.48 -47.44 -13.10
C ALA A 878 -9.86 -46.14 -13.81
N ASP A 879 -11.15 -45.97 -14.04
CA ASP A 879 -11.70 -44.75 -14.62
C ASP A 879 -13.14 -44.60 -14.13
N LYS A 880 -13.56 -43.39 -13.80
CA LYS A 880 -14.96 -43.11 -13.39
C LYS A 880 -15.77 -42.47 -14.53
N SER A 881 -15.11 -41.96 -15.56
CA SER A 881 -15.75 -41.32 -16.72
C SER A 881 -16.52 -42.34 -17.59
N VAL A 882 -16.03 -43.58 -17.65
CA VAL A 882 -16.63 -44.68 -18.42
C VAL A 882 -17.28 -45.76 -17.54
N GLU A 883 -18.21 -46.52 -18.12
CA GLU A 883 -18.89 -47.64 -17.44
C GLU A 883 -18.02 -48.90 -17.31
N GLY A 884 -16.96 -49.01 -18.12
CA GLY A 884 -16.08 -50.16 -18.21
C GLY A 884 -15.05 -50.01 -19.34
N PRO A 885 -14.14 -50.99 -19.51
CA PRO A 885 -13.15 -50.98 -20.57
C PRO A 885 -13.78 -51.08 -21.96
N ALA A 886 -13.16 -50.43 -22.95
CA ALA A 886 -13.58 -50.47 -24.35
C ALA A 886 -13.42 -51.87 -24.99
N GLU A 887 -12.44 -52.66 -24.52
CA GLU A 887 -12.28 -54.07 -24.89
C GLU A 887 -12.55 -55.02 -23.72
N ALA A 888 -13.08 -56.21 -24.01
CA ALA A 888 -13.34 -57.23 -23.00
C ALA A 888 -12.22 -58.29 -22.97
N ASN A 889 -11.57 -58.47 -21.82
CA ASN A 889 -10.61 -59.55 -21.58
C ASN A 889 -10.86 -60.20 -20.21
N MET A 890 -10.61 -61.52 -20.08
CA MET A 890 -10.80 -62.27 -18.83
C MET A 890 -9.81 -61.88 -17.72
N LEU A 891 -8.73 -61.17 -18.06
CA LEU A 891 -7.71 -60.68 -17.13
C LEU A 891 -7.91 -59.22 -16.73
N PHE A 892 -8.98 -58.57 -17.20
CA PHE A 892 -9.33 -57.19 -16.85
C PHE A 892 -10.12 -57.11 -15.54
N TYR A 893 -9.74 -56.17 -14.70
CA TYR A 893 -10.37 -55.86 -13.41
C TYR A 893 -10.63 -54.36 -13.34
N PHE A 894 -11.81 -53.95 -13.81
CA PHE A 894 -12.21 -52.54 -13.85
C PHE A 894 -12.73 -52.05 -12.50
N THR A 895 -12.32 -50.86 -12.09
CA THR A 895 -12.78 -50.18 -10.88
C THR A 895 -13.28 -48.79 -11.24
N LYS A 896 -14.58 -48.52 -11.01
CA LYS A 896 -15.22 -47.25 -11.42
C LYS A 896 -14.91 -46.10 -10.45
N LYS A 897 -13.64 -45.68 -10.40
CA LYS A 897 -13.10 -44.57 -9.59
C LYS A 897 -11.95 -43.89 -10.33
N PHE A 898 -11.74 -42.62 -10.04
CA PHE A 898 -10.52 -41.92 -10.45
C PHE A 898 -9.35 -42.27 -9.53
N ILE A 899 -8.12 -42.13 -10.01
CA ILE A 899 -6.91 -42.20 -9.16
C ILE A 899 -6.51 -40.78 -8.75
N GLY A 900 -6.17 -40.60 -7.48
CA GLY A 900 -5.79 -39.29 -6.94
C GLY A 900 -4.94 -39.38 -5.67
N THR A 901 -4.82 -38.26 -4.97
CA THR A 901 -3.97 -38.12 -3.76
C THR A 901 -4.61 -38.66 -2.48
N THR A 902 -5.92 -38.88 -2.46
CA THR A 902 -6.67 -39.42 -1.31
C THR A 902 -7.73 -40.42 -1.74
N SER A 903 -8.10 -41.32 -0.83
CA SER A 903 -9.17 -42.30 -1.05
C SER A 903 -10.49 -41.84 -0.42
N ASN A 904 -11.54 -41.76 -1.23
CA ASN A 904 -12.90 -41.38 -0.82
C ASN A 904 -13.94 -42.17 -1.64
N GLU A 905 -15.18 -41.69 -1.79
CA GLU A 905 -16.19 -42.39 -2.60
C GLU A 905 -15.87 -42.38 -4.11
N GLU A 906 -15.26 -41.31 -4.61
CA GLU A 906 -15.02 -41.09 -6.04
C GLU A 906 -13.58 -41.42 -6.47
N PHE A 907 -12.62 -41.19 -5.57
CA PHE A 907 -11.18 -41.37 -5.79
C PHE A 907 -10.62 -42.53 -4.97
N MET A 908 -9.49 -43.07 -5.42
CA MET A 908 -8.61 -43.91 -4.60
C MET A 908 -7.15 -43.59 -4.88
N THR A 909 -6.28 -43.73 -3.87
CA THR A 909 -4.84 -43.59 -4.09
C THR A 909 -4.29 -44.77 -4.88
N LEU A 910 -3.20 -44.55 -5.64
CA LEU A 910 -2.52 -45.63 -6.34
C LEU A 910 -2.00 -46.70 -5.36
N ASP A 911 -1.63 -46.33 -4.14
CA ASP A 911 -1.13 -47.26 -3.11
C ASP A 911 -2.26 -48.11 -2.50
N ASP A 912 -3.40 -47.51 -2.17
CA ASP A 912 -4.58 -48.24 -1.74
C ASP A 912 -5.08 -49.18 -2.85
N TRP A 913 -5.14 -48.69 -4.09
CA TRP A 913 -5.62 -49.49 -5.23
C TRP A 913 -4.73 -50.71 -5.50
N VAL A 914 -3.40 -50.54 -5.51
CA VAL A 914 -2.46 -51.65 -5.66
C VAL A 914 -2.52 -52.60 -4.46
N THR A 915 -2.67 -52.06 -3.24
CA THR A 915 -2.73 -52.85 -2.00
C THR A 915 -4.00 -53.70 -1.91
N LEU A 916 -5.16 -53.15 -2.30
CA LEU A 916 -6.43 -53.87 -2.35
C LEU A 916 -6.46 -54.90 -3.49
N SER A 917 -5.87 -54.56 -4.64
CA SER A 917 -5.85 -55.43 -5.83
C SER A 917 -4.86 -56.60 -5.73
N LEU A 918 -3.72 -56.39 -5.05
CA LEU A 918 -2.64 -57.36 -4.89
C LEU A 918 -2.03 -57.35 -3.47
N PRO A 919 -2.80 -57.68 -2.42
CA PRO A 919 -2.34 -57.60 -1.03
C PRO A 919 -1.15 -58.54 -0.75
N GLY A 920 -0.18 -58.03 0.04
CA GLY A 920 0.94 -58.81 0.57
C GLY A 920 1.96 -59.32 -0.46
N ASN A 921 2.06 -58.68 -1.63
CA ASN A 921 2.78 -59.21 -2.79
C ASN A 921 3.78 -58.21 -3.39
N ASN A 922 5.08 -58.46 -3.19
CA ASN A 922 6.18 -57.61 -3.69
C ASN A 922 6.59 -57.94 -5.15
N SER A 923 5.64 -58.34 -6.00
CA SER A 923 5.93 -58.60 -7.41
C SER A 923 6.18 -57.31 -8.20
N ASP A 924 6.99 -57.40 -9.24
CA ASP A 924 7.15 -56.35 -10.23
C ASP A 924 5.82 -56.08 -10.97
N LEU A 925 5.58 -54.81 -11.26
CA LEU A 925 4.38 -54.26 -11.88
C LEU A 925 4.74 -53.44 -13.12
N LEU A 926 3.75 -53.20 -13.98
CA LEU A 926 3.76 -52.15 -15.00
C LEU A 926 2.72 -51.10 -14.60
N LEU A 927 3.06 -49.82 -14.79
CA LEU A 927 2.11 -48.71 -14.75
C LEU A 927 2.03 -48.14 -16.18
N GLN A 928 0.83 -48.04 -16.73
CA GLN A 928 0.49 -47.01 -17.70
C GLN A 928 -0.36 -45.99 -16.93
N ILE A 929 -0.22 -44.70 -17.20
CA ILE A 929 -1.02 -43.65 -16.55
C ILE A 929 -1.20 -42.48 -17.50
N ASP A 930 -2.46 -42.12 -17.68
CA ASP A 930 -2.92 -41.06 -18.56
C ASP A 930 -4.23 -40.56 -17.94
N ILE A 931 -4.18 -39.45 -17.19
CA ILE A 931 -5.31 -38.98 -16.37
C ILE A 931 -5.47 -37.47 -16.46
N GLU A 932 -5.29 -36.93 -17.68
CA GLU A 932 -5.65 -35.55 -18.05
C GLU A 932 -5.03 -34.47 -17.14
N GLY A 933 -3.80 -34.71 -16.63
CA GLY A 933 -3.07 -33.80 -15.74
C GLY A 933 -2.96 -34.24 -14.28
N GLY A 934 -3.70 -35.27 -13.86
CA GLY A 934 -3.60 -35.82 -12.51
C GLY A 934 -2.26 -36.53 -12.21
N GLU A 935 -1.41 -36.75 -13.23
CA GLU A 935 -0.21 -37.61 -13.11
C GLU A 935 0.78 -37.04 -12.09
N TYR A 936 0.96 -35.71 -12.07
CA TYR A 936 1.87 -35.04 -11.14
C TYR A 936 1.47 -35.28 -9.68
N GLU A 937 0.18 -35.18 -9.37
CA GLU A 937 -0.36 -35.38 -8.03
C GLU A 937 -0.26 -36.85 -7.59
N VAL A 938 -0.56 -37.78 -8.50
CA VAL A 938 -0.45 -39.22 -8.23
C VAL A 938 1.02 -39.61 -8.01
N PHE A 939 1.95 -39.14 -8.86
CA PHE A 939 3.37 -39.43 -8.66
C PHE A 939 3.95 -38.77 -7.41
N VAL A 940 3.57 -37.53 -7.05
CA VAL A 940 4.10 -36.87 -5.83
C VAL A 940 3.60 -37.53 -4.56
N SER A 941 2.38 -38.06 -4.54
CA SER A 941 1.79 -38.79 -3.39
C SER A 941 2.22 -40.27 -3.30
N THR A 942 2.45 -40.96 -4.41
CA THR A 942 2.78 -42.40 -4.43
C THR A 942 4.02 -42.75 -3.58
N PRO A 943 3.95 -43.68 -2.60
CA PRO A 943 5.10 -44.04 -1.77
C PRO A 943 6.29 -44.59 -2.58
N GLU A 944 7.52 -44.28 -2.15
CA GLU A 944 8.73 -44.75 -2.86
C GLU A 944 8.83 -46.28 -2.89
N ALA A 945 8.33 -46.97 -1.85
CA ALA A 945 8.24 -48.43 -1.83
C ALA A 945 7.32 -49.01 -2.92
N LEU A 946 6.27 -48.29 -3.33
CA LEU A 946 5.43 -48.67 -4.46
C LEU A 946 6.06 -48.25 -5.79
N MET A 947 6.67 -47.06 -5.88
CA MET A 947 7.45 -46.68 -7.07
C MET A 947 8.49 -47.76 -7.43
N GLN A 948 9.20 -48.31 -6.44
CA GLN A 948 10.17 -49.39 -6.67
C GLN A 948 9.56 -50.71 -7.17
N ARG A 949 8.25 -50.94 -7.01
CA ARG A 949 7.57 -52.15 -7.53
C ARG A 949 7.19 -52.02 -9.00
N PHE A 950 6.91 -50.81 -9.49
CA PHE A 950 6.79 -50.60 -10.92
C PHE A 950 8.17 -50.81 -11.55
N ARG A 951 8.28 -51.82 -12.42
CA ARG A 951 9.50 -52.08 -13.20
C ARG A 951 9.54 -51.15 -14.42
N ILE A 952 8.37 -50.91 -14.99
CA ILE A 952 8.12 -50.11 -16.17
C ILE A 952 7.02 -49.11 -15.80
N ILE A 953 7.24 -47.85 -16.15
CA ILE A 953 6.25 -46.78 -16.04
C ILE A 953 6.12 -46.15 -17.42
N VAL A 954 4.92 -46.17 -17.98
CA VAL A 954 4.48 -45.39 -19.14
C VAL A 954 3.58 -44.30 -18.58
N ALA A 955 3.80 -43.04 -18.97
CA ALA A 955 3.01 -41.91 -18.48
C ALA A 955 2.85 -40.86 -19.58
N GLU A 956 1.63 -40.48 -19.93
CA GLU A 956 1.41 -39.25 -20.70
C GLU A 956 1.36 -38.07 -19.73
N PHE A 957 2.29 -37.13 -19.89
CA PHE A 957 2.36 -35.95 -19.03
C PHE A 957 1.73 -34.75 -19.73
N HIS A 958 0.65 -34.25 -19.13
CA HIS A 958 -0.08 -33.08 -19.60
C HIS A 958 0.58 -31.76 -19.14
N PHE A 959 0.20 -30.66 -19.76
CA PHE A 959 0.59 -29.28 -19.40
C PHE A 959 2.11 -29.03 -19.31
N LEU A 960 2.94 -29.78 -20.05
CA LEU A 960 4.40 -29.64 -20.03
C LEU A 960 4.88 -28.27 -20.53
N ASP A 961 4.09 -27.60 -21.35
CA ASP A 961 4.31 -26.19 -21.73
C ASP A 961 4.30 -25.25 -20.51
N GLN A 962 3.59 -25.61 -19.45
CA GLN A 962 3.57 -24.87 -18.19
C GLN A 962 4.89 -24.99 -17.41
N LEU A 963 5.86 -25.83 -17.83
CA LEU A 963 7.22 -25.82 -17.29
C LEU A 963 7.91 -24.44 -17.43
N TRP A 964 7.45 -23.60 -18.36
CA TRP A 964 7.88 -22.20 -18.46
C TRP A 964 7.47 -21.31 -17.27
N HIS A 965 6.52 -21.76 -16.44
CA HIS A 965 6.02 -21.06 -15.26
C HIS A 965 6.57 -21.68 -13.96
N LYS A 966 7.05 -20.85 -13.04
CA LYS A 966 7.93 -21.30 -11.95
C LYS A 966 7.23 -22.13 -10.88
N ALA A 967 5.94 -21.92 -10.59
CA ALA A 967 5.22 -22.72 -9.62
C ALA A 967 4.94 -24.13 -10.17
N PHE A 968 4.44 -24.22 -11.41
CA PHE A 968 4.27 -25.50 -12.09
C PHE A 968 5.60 -26.24 -12.24
N PHE A 969 6.67 -25.55 -12.69
CA PHE A 969 8.01 -26.12 -12.78
C PHE A 969 8.50 -26.69 -11.45
N ALA A 970 8.28 -26.02 -10.32
CA ALA A 970 8.67 -26.53 -9.01
C ALA A 970 7.97 -27.86 -8.68
N GLY A 971 6.67 -27.98 -8.96
CA GLY A 971 5.90 -29.21 -8.80
C GLY A 971 6.35 -30.33 -9.75
N ALA A 972 6.35 -30.06 -11.05
CA ALA A 972 6.75 -31.02 -12.08
C ALA A 972 8.20 -31.52 -11.88
N LYS A 973 9.12 -30.61 -11.52
CA LYS A 973 10.51 -30.97 -11.19
C LYS A 973 10.59 -31.93 -10.00
N LEU A 974 9.77 -31.76 -8.95
CA LEU A 974 9.73 -32.69 -7.80
C LEU A 974 9.25 -34.08 -8.24
N VAL A 975 8.28 -34.17 -9.14
CA VAL A 975 7.77 -35.42 -9.72
C VAL A 975 8.85 -36.13 -10.54
N PHE A 976 9.47 -35.45 -11.51
CA PHE A 976 10.55 -36.03 -12.31
C PHE A 976 11.77 -36.39 -11.44
N ASP A 977 12.19 -35.54 -10.49
CA ASP A 977 13.27 -35.85 -9.52
C ASP A 977 12.90 -37.02 -8.58
N LYS A 978 11.63 -37.41 -8.46
CA LYS A 978 11.19 -38.58 -7.68
C LYS A 978 11.20 -39.86 -8.53
N ILE A 979 10.65 -39.81 -9.76
CA ILE A 979 10.70 -40.92 -10.72
C ILE A 979 12.16 -41.32 -11.00
N LEU A 980 13.02 -40.32 -11.26
CA LEU A 980 14.43 -40.53 -11.62
C LEU A 980 15.33 -41.08 -10.49
N ARG A 981 14.84 -41.17 -9.24
CA ARG A 981 15.55 -41.90 -8.16
C ARG A 981 15.57 -43.40 -8.44
N THR A 982 14.45 -43.91 -8.93
CA THR A 982 14.19 -45.35 -9.07
C THR A 982 14.23 -45.82 -10.52
N HIS A 983 14.03 -44.92 -11.49
CA HIS A 983 13.98 -45.22 -12.92
C HIS A 983 14.89 -44.31 -13.75
N ALA A 984 15.06 -44.64 -15.05
CA ALA A 984 15.60 -43.75 -16.07
C ALA A 984 14.63 -43.68 -17.26
N CYS A 985 14.62 -42.55 -17.97
CA CYS A 985 13.81 -42.37 -19.18
C CYS A 985 14.39 -43.16 -20.36
N MET A 986 13.55 -43.93 -21.03
CA MET A 986 13.89 -44.84 -22.12
C MET A 986 13.41 -44.34 -23.48
N HIS A 987 12.25 -43.66 -23.50
CA HIS A 987 11.64 -43.10 -24.70
C HIS A 987 10.77 -41.90 -24.34
N ILE A 988 10.64 -40.95 -25.27
CA ILE A 988 9.69 -39.84 -25.23
C ILE A 988 9.07 -39.70 -26.62
N HIS A 989 7.74 -39.69 -26.69
CA HIS A 989 6.98 -39.46 -27.91
C HIS A 989 6.06 -38.23 -27.71
N PRO A 990 6.17 -37.17 -28.53
CA PRO A 990 5.34 -35.98 -28.34
C PRO A 990 3.97 -36.12 -29.00
N ASN A 991 2.91 -35.83 -28.27
CA ASN A 991 1.54 -35.94 -28.77
C ASN A 991 1.26 -34.81 -29.79
N ASN A 992 0.85 -35.17 -31.01
CA ASN A 992 0.78 -34.24 -32.14
C ASN A 992 -0.53 -33.45 -32.24
N PHE A 993 -1.47 -33.63 -31.30
CA PHE A 993 -2.71 -32.86 -31.22
C PHE A 993 -2.47 -31.35 -31.02
N CYS A 994 -1.48 -30.99 -30.19
CA CYS A 994 -1.16 -29.61 -29.82
C CYS A 994 0.16 -29.14 -30.45
N SER A 995 0.20 -27.87 -30.87
CA SER A 995 1.45 -27.26 -31.34
C SER A 995 2.42 -27.00 -30.18
N PRO A 996 3.73 -27.27 -30.34
CA PRO A 996 4.71 -27.03 -29.28
C PRO A 996 4.99 -25.54 -29.06
N ILE A 997 5.32 -25.18 -27.81
CA ILE A 997 5.72 -23.82 -27.46
C ILE A 997 7.25 -23.71 -27.57
N GLU A 998 7.72 -22.85 -28.48
CA GLU A 998 9.11 -22.44 -28.56
C GLU A 998 9.34 -21.16 -27.75
N LYS A 999 10.35 -21.18 -26.87
CA LYS A 999 10.85 -19.98 -26.20
C LYS A 999 12.36 -20.11 -25.93
N ASP A 1000 13.09 -19.03 -26.18
CA ASP A 1000 14.55 -18.94 -26.00
C ASP A 1000 15.36 -20.11 -26.63
N GLY A 1001 14.85 -20.75 -27.68
CA GLY A 1001 15.47 -21.92 -28.32
C GLY A 1001 15.33 -23.24 -27.56
N LEU A 1002 14.37 -23.36 -26.64
CA LEU A 1002 13.82 -24.64 -26.20
C LEU A 1002 12.41 -24.78 -26.77
N ILE A 1003 12.06 -26.00 -27.18
CA ILE A 1003 10.76 -26.33 -27.76
C ILE A 1003 10.12 -27.37 -26.84
N ILE A 1004 8.96 -27.04 -26.26
CA ILE A 1004 8.25 -27.90 -25.31
C ILE A 1004 6.84 -28.16 -25.85
N PRO A 1005 6.55 -29.40 -26.31
CA PRO A 1005 5.19 -29.84 -26.57
C PRO A 1005 4.34 -29.83 -25.28
N PRO A 1006 3.07 -29.41 -25.31
CA PRO A 1006 2.19 -29.40 -24.13
C PRO A 1006 1.92 -30.79 -23.54
N VAL A 1007 1.91 -31.82 -24.38
CA VAL A 1007 1.59 -33.21 -23.99
C VAL A 1007 2.62 -34.13 -24.62
N MET A 1008 3.21 -35.04 -23.83
CA MET A 1008 4.13 -36.06 -24.32
C MET A 1008 4.05 -37.35 -23.51
N GLU A 1009 4.15 -38.47 -24.20
CA GLU A 1009 4.27 -39.82 -23.64
C GLU A 1009 5.73 -40.07 -23.21
N PHE A 1010 5.94 -40.44 -21.95
CA PHE A 1010 7.24 -40.86 -21.43
C PHE A 1010 7.21 -42.33 -21.05
N THR A 1011 8.28 -43.05 -21.36
CA THR A 1011 8.50 -44.40 -20.82
C THR A 1011 9.77 -44.45 -19.99
N PHE A 1012 9.67 -45.04 -18.80
CA PHE A 1012 10.74 -45.19 -17.83
C PHE A 1012 10.94 -46.68 -17.45
N LEU A 1013 12.20 -47.06 -17.24
CA LEU A 1013 12.61 -48.41 -16.80
C LEU A 1013 13.38 -48.31 -15.48
N ARG A 1014 13.09 -49.22 -14.54
CA ARG A 1014 13.70 -49.22 -13.21
C ARG A 1014 15.22 -49.45 -13.27
N ASN A 1015 15.95 -48.69 -12.46
CA ASN A 1015 17.41 -48.53 -12.53
C ASN A 1015 18.23 -49.81 -12.27
N ASP A 1016 17.63 -50.84 -11.66
CA ASP A 1016 18.21 -52.18 -11.46
C ASP A 1016 18.13 -53.07 -12.72
N ARG A 1017 17.28 -52.73 -13.69
CA ARG A 1017 17.08 -53.47 -14.94
C ARG A 1017 17.99 -53.01 -16.07
N ILE A 1018 18.66 -51.87 -15.91
CA ILE A 1018 19.49 -51.22 -16.93
C ILE A 1018 20.97 -51.59 -16.73
N ASN A 1019 21.59 -52.20 -17.75
CA ASN A 1019 23.02 -52.46 -17.73
C ASN A 1019 23.83 -51.17 -17.99
N LYS A 1020 24.25 -50.50 -16.91
CA LYS A 1020 25.01 -49.23 -16.93
C LYS A 1020 26.35 -49.27 -17.68
N TYR A 1021 26.89 -50.45 -18.01
CA TYR A 1021 28.11 -50.57 -18.82
C TYR A 1021 27.85 -50.47 -20.33
N ASN A 1022 26.60 -50.71 -20.76
CA ASN A 1022 26.19 -50.66 -22.17
C ASN A 1022 25.18 -49.53 -22.47
N SER A 1023 24.74 -48.77 -21.46
CA SER A 1023 23.79 -47.68 -21.66
C SER A 1023 24.42 -46.50 -22.41
N SER A 1024 23.77 -46.10 -23.50
CA SER A 1024 24.09 -44.88 -24.26
C SER A 1024 22.84 -44.00 -24.35
N TYR A 1025 22.90 -42.84 -25.02
CA TYR A 1025 21.70 -42.07 -25.31
C TYR A 1025 21.01 -42.59 -26.58
N GLN A 1026 19.68 -42.56 -26.59
CA GLN A 1026 18.92 -42.83 -27.79
C GLN A 1026 19.15 -41.70 -28.81
N ARG A 1027 19.31 -42.08 -30.09
CA ARG A 1027 19.73 -41.17 -31.18
C ARG A 1027 18.80 -41.11 -32.38
N VAL A 1028 17.75 -41.93 -32.37
CA VAL A 1028 16.82 -42.06 -33.50
C VAL A 1028 15.45 -41.63 -33.00
N PHE A 1029 15.02 -40.45 -33.46
CA PHE A 1029 13.71 -39.85 -33.23
C PHE A 1029 13.18 -39.30 -34.57
N PRO A 1030 11.93 -39.61 -34.96
CA PRO A 1030 11.06 -40.63 -34.35
C PRO A 1030 11.69 -42.04 -34.46
N SER A 1031 11.32 -42.91 -33.54
CA SER A 1031 11.59 -44.35 -33.63
C SER A 1031 10.86 -44.93 -34.85
N PRO A 1032 11.38 -45.97 -35.53
CA PRO A 1032 10.65 -46.70 -36.56
C PRO A 1032 9.35 -47.38 -36.08
N LEU A 1033 9.08 -47.38 -34.76
CA LEU A 1033 7.87 -47.91 -34.13
C LEU A 1033 6.95 -46.80 -33.58
N ASP A 1034 7.36 -45.53 -33.63
CA ASP A 1034 6.49 -44.40 -33.29
C ASP A 1034 5.43 -44.21 -34.38
N TYR A 1035 4.27 -43.70 -33.97
CA TYR A 1035 3.17 -43.31 -34.83
C TYR A 1035 2.51 -42.07 -34.21
N ASP A 1036 2.15 -41.10 -35.04
CA ASP A 1036 1.41 -39.92 -34.59
C ASP A 1036 0.09 -40.32 -33.91
N ASN A 1037 -0.23 -39.69 -32.77
CA ASN A 1037 -1.49 -39.92 -32.03
C ASN A 1037 -2.71 -39.66 -32.95
N PHE A 1038 -2.66 -38.59 -33.75
CA PHE A 1038 -3.71 -38.17 -34.68
C PHE A 1038 -3.22 -38.02 -36.13
N ASN A 1039 -3.71 -38.89 -37.03
CA ASN A 1039 -3.41 -38.84 -38.47
C ASN A 1039 -3.86 -37.55 -39.18
N THR A 1040 -4.74 -36.75 -38.58
CA THR A 1040 -5.29 -35.51 -39.15
C THR A 1040 -4.44 -34.27 -38.83
N TYR A 1041 -3.51 -34.39 -37.88
CA TYR A 1041 -2.62 -33.31 -37.46
C TYR A 1041 -1.22 -33.52 -38.08
N PRO A 1042 -0.40 -32.46 -38.23
CA PRO A 1042 0.97 -32.61 -38.71
C PRO A 1042 1.78 -33.55 -37.79
N PRO A 1043 2.75 -34.31 -38.33
CA PRO A 1043 3.62 -35.14 -37.50
C PRO A 1043 4.53 -34.28 -36.62
N LEU A 1044 4.71 -34.69 -35.36
CA LEU A 1044 5.53 -33.97 -34.39
C LEU A 1044 6.76 -34.80 -34.01
N ILE A 1045 7.95 -34.30 -34.35
CA ILE A 1045 9.22 -34.96 -34.00
C ILE A 1045 9.69 -34.44 -32.63
N LEU A 1046 10.19 -35.34 -31.78
CA LEU A 1046 10.77 -34.97 -30.47
C LEU A 1046 11.82 -33.86 -30.65
N PRO A 1047 11.70 -32.70 -29.99
CA PRO A 1047 12.61 -31.59 -30.25
C PRO A 1047 14.03 -31.84 -29.69
N GLN A 1048 15.04 -31.29 -30.38
CA GLN A 1048 16.48 -31.48 -30.07
C GLN A 1048 16.87 -31.16 -28.63
N CYS A 1049 16.13 -30.30 -27.92
CA CYS A 1049 16.39 -29.99 -26.52
C CYS A 1049 16.04 -31.12 -25.53
N TRP A 1050 15.37 -32.19 -25.97
CA TRP A 1050 14.92 -33.33 -25.15
C TRP A 1050 15.78 -34.60 -25.27
N TYR A 1051 16.79 -34.62 -26.14
CA TYR A 1051 17.71 -35.74 -26.27
C TYR A 1051 19.16 -35.27 -26.46
N LYS A 1052 20.09 -36.23 -26.54
CA LYS A 1052 21.52 -35.96 -26.74
C LYS A 1052 21.99 -36.52 -28.07
N GLU A 1053 22.76 -35.73 -28.80
CA GLU A 1053 23.47 -36.13 -30.03
C GLU A 1053 24.55 -37.20 -29.78
#